data_AF-A0A1Q9R6K2-F1
#
_entry.id   AF-A0A1Q9R6K2-F1
#
_cell.length_a   1.000
_cell.length_b   1.000
_cell.length_c   1.000
_cell.angle_alpha   90.00
_cell.angle_beta   90.00
_cell.angle_gamma   90.00
#
_symmetry.space_group_name_H-M   'P 1'
#
loop_
_entity.id
_entity.type
_entity.pdbx_description
1 polymer ?
#
loop_
_entity_poly.entity_id
_entity_poly.type
_entity_poly.pdbx_seq_one_letter_code
_entity_poly.pdbx_strand_id
1 'polypeptide(L)'
;MDREESVSTDQSTQFNAERARLAERYRLLELPGGSDKRWALALSGGGIRSATFCLGVLQALARAKAPQPEPTGNELGKRLLPRFDYLSTVSGGGYLGSFFGSLFIPGRLCGREHSGNANDQSNPTDEAKRQAAREAYDTLDYEPPGRIHTSDDYAREPVGAAPLGWLRENGRYLTPGGGGDLFYVLGMSLRNLLAVHMVIGMPLLFGLALATLLQVGIDSLPWCAGQVACTSLWWMPVALVGLVVMPLMLTFWMVYRRRNDDHMPHPFNQATGLYALSGVVMLALGVAAPWLGTGLRVLMVVFGLICLLGLVYCLWLCAYLKRGRFAADKLLARQNTVATYRVLVTRRLASAIIATLAAAFFAFVPWLSEWLIAQFGHGPLISSATALPALIALVRWVSLSNDDKPSQGLLSKLPISLIAGVAGALIFLLVALCWGLLVQYVRIAGDDAHDWARLLGLTVMAALFSLGSGKFIGFLNLSSWHSFYRARLARAYLGASNGLRFSGKTRNQRKRLLSVAETLPGDDPGIEAYYASTTCAPVHLINATLNQTVDPAEQLVQRDRKGKPLCLAPSGADGWASVSYIIDGEPRQRATPPDCGEIYQPLTLAHWVATSGAAVSTGLGRATSLGTSLALGLTNMRLGTWWPADVLQNGEKLTGTRASRDSLRERSLTSQHYLFYELTAQFHGLNRDFSSICRTVAISKTPRATS
;
A
#
# COMPACT_ATOMS: atom_id res chain seq x y z
N MET A 1 4.43 -10.71 -35.97
CA MET A 1 5.43 -11.74 -35.67
C MET A 1 5.04 -12.28 -34.31
N ASP A 2 4.01 -13.12 -34.30
CA ASP A 2 3.48 -13.71 -33.08
C ASP A 2 4.51 -14.75 -32.64
N ARG A 3 5.38 -14.37 -31.68
CA ARG A 3 6.12 -15.36 -30.94
C ARG A 3 5.06 -16.19 -30.22
N GLU A 4 4.95 -17.46 -30.57
CA GLU A 4 4.42 -18.46 -29.65
C GLU A 4 5.27 -18.34 -28.38
N GLU A 5 4.78 -17.58 -27.40
CA GLU A 5 5.37 -17.56 -26.07
C GLU A 5 5.27 -18.99 -25.54
N SER A 6 6.44 -19.64 -25.38
CA SER A 6 6.52 -20.96 -24.79
C SER A 6 5.90 -20.88 -23.39
N VAL A 7 4.70 -21.45 -23.23
CA VAL A 7 3.97 -21.50 -21.97
C VAL A 7 4.89 -22.10 -20.90
N SER A 8 5.08 -21.40 -19.79
CA SER A 8 5.97 -21.88 -18.73
C SER A 8 5.41 -23.18 -18.12
N THR A 9 6.29 -24.01 -17.54
CA THR A 9 5.86 -25.23 -16.83
C THR A 9 4.86 -24.90 -15.71
N ASP A 10 5.03 -23.75 -15.05
CA ASP A 10 4.15 -23.29 -13.98
C ASP A 10 2.77 -22.85 -14.53
N GLN A 11 2.73 -22.13 -15.65
CA GLN A 11 1.49 -21.80 -16.37
C GLN A 11 0.74 -23.05 -16.83
N SER A 12 1.47 -24.04 -17.38
CA SER A 12 0.88 -25.32 -17.78
C SER A 12 0.29 -26.07 -16.59
N THR A 13 1.00 -26.08 -15.46
CA THR A 13 0.53 -26.70 -14.21
C THR A 13 -0.75 -26.02 -13.70
N GLN A 14 -0.77 -24.69 -13.68
CA GLN A 14 -1.97 -23.92 -13.30
C GLN A 14 -3.17 -24.23 -14.19
N PHE A 15 -2.97 -24.25 -15.51
CA PHE A 15 -4.03 -24.56 -16.47
C PHE A 15 -4.55 -26.00 -16.31
N ASN A 16 -3.67 -26.97 -16.02
CA ASN A 16 -4.07 -28.34 -15.72
C ASN A 16 -4.96 -28.44 -14.48
N ALA A 17 -4.61 -27.72 -13.41
CA ALA A 17 -5.40 -27.69 -12.19
C ALA A 17 -6.82 -27.12 -12.42
N GLU A 18 -6.92 -26.02 -13.17
CA GLU A 18 -8.21 -25.44 -13.55
C GLU A 18 -9.04 -26.39 -14.41
N ARG A 19 -8.41 -27.04 -15.40
CA ARG A 19 -9.08 -28.03 -16.26
C ARG A 19 -9.60 -29.22 -15.46
N ALA A 20 -8.83 -29.73 -14.49
CA ALA A 20 -9.27 -30.82 -13.63
C ALA A 20 -10.50 -30.43 -12.80
N ARG A 21 -10.51 -29.22 -12.23
CA ARG A 21 -11.65 -28.68 -11.47
C ARG A 21 -12.91 -28.55 -12.34
N LEU A 22 -12.75 -28.09 -13.58
CA LEU A 22 -13.85 -27.97 -14.55
C LEU A 22 -14.36 -29.33 -15.03
N ALA A 23 -13.47 -30.29 -15.26
CA ALA A 23 -13.85 -31.65 -15.65
C ALA A 23 -14.70 -32.32 -14.54
N GLU A 24 -14.29 -32.14 -13.29
CA GLU A 24 -15.05 -32.63 -12.13
C GLU A 24 -16.43 -31.95 -12.04
N ARG A 25 -16.49 -30.63 -12.24
CA ARG A 25 -17.78 -29.91 -12.30
C ARG A 25 -18.69 -30.45 -13.41
N TYR A 26 -18.17 -30.67 -14.61
CA TYR A 26 -18.98 -31.21 -15.71
C TYR A 26 -19.52 -32.60 -15.39
N ARG A 27 -18.67 -33.46 -14.80
CA ARG A 27 -19.05 -34.81 -14.37
C ARG A 27 -20.17 -34.76 -13.31
N LEU A 28 -19.99 -33.94 -12.27
CA LEU A 28 -20.95 -33.85 -11.16
C LEU A 28 -22.26 -33.18 -11.55
N LEU A 29 -22.23 -32.17 -12.43
CA LEU A 29 -23.43 -31.47 -12.86
C LEU A 29 -24.04 -32.04 -14.15
N GLU A 30 -23.50 -33.13 -14.69
CA GLU A 30 -23.91 -33.73 -15.96
C GLU A 30 -24.04 -32.68 -17.08
N LEU A 31 -23.14 -31.68 -17.05
CA LEU A 31 -23.10 -30.64 -18.08
C LEU A 31 -22.44 -31.24 -19.32
N PRO A 32 -22.83 -30.81 -20.53
CA PRO A 32 -22.20 -31.28 -21.75
C PRO A 32 -20.72 -30.89 -21.73
N GLY A 33 -19.87 -31.88 -21.47
CA GLY A 33 -18.43 -31.72 -21.42
C GLY A 33 -17.83 -31.74 -22.83
N GLY A 34 -16.73 -31.03 -23.04
CA GLY A 34 -15.83 -31.32 -24.15
C GLY A 34 -15.92 -30.44 -25.39
N SER A 35 -16.51 -29.24 -25.34
CA SER A 35 -16.20 -28.25 -26.39
C SER A 35 -14.85 -27.59 -26.10
N ASP A 36 -13.97 -27.47 -27.12
CA ASP A 36 -12.75 -26.63 -27.05
C ASP A 36 -13.03 -25.18 -26.62
N LYS A 37 -14.29 -24.76 -26.71
CA LYS A 37 -14.76 -23.42 -26.36
C LYS A 37 -15.15 -23.35 -24.88
N ARG A 38 -14.37 -22.60 -24.11
CA ARG A 38 -14.65 -22.23 -22.70
C ARG A 38 -15.38 -20.89 -22.62
N TRP A 39 -16.30 -20.75 -21.68
CA TRP A 39 -17.06 -19.51 -21.49
C TRP A 39 -16.71 -18.87 -20.15
N ALA A 40 -16.46 -17.56 -20.15
CA ALA A 40 -16.12 -16.81 -18.95
C ALA A 40 -17.12 -15.67 -18.73
N LEU A 41 -17.50 -15.46 -17.47
CA LEU A 41 -18.26 -14.30 -17.03
C LEU A 41 -17.34 -13.36 -16.26
N ALA A 42 -17.26 -12.09 -16.66
CA ALA A 42 -16.47 -11.07 -15.98
C ALA A 42 -17.39 -10.07 -15.27
N LEU A 43 -17.29 -9.98 -13.94
CA LEU A 43 -18.04 -9.03 -13.11
C LEU A 43 -17.10 -7.95 -12.58
N SER A 44 -17.33 -6.70 -12.96
CA SER A 44 -16.52 -5.56 -12.57
C SER A 44 -17.40 -4.33 -12.29
N GLY A 45 -16.91 -3.44 -11.44
CA GLY A 45 -17.54 -2.16 -11.13
C GLY A 45 -17.20 -1.67 -9.73
N GLY A 46 -17.38 -0.38 -9.46
CA GLY A 46 -17.05 0.23 -8.17
C GLY A 46 -18.19 0.15 -7.15
N GLY A 47 -17.94 -0.49 -6.02
CA GLY A 47 -18.81 -0.43 -4.85
C GLY A 47 -20.12 -1.21 -4.96
N ILE A 48 -21.09 -0.85 -4.12
CA ILE A 48 -22.33 -1.61 -3.96
C ILE A 48 -23.27 -1.54 -5.16
N ARG A 49 -23.34 -0.41 -5.85
CA ARG A 49 -24.23 -0.25 -7.02
C ARG A 49 -23.90 -1.27 -8.10
N SER A 50 -22.61 -1.48 -8.38
CA SER A 50 -22.18 -2.52 -9.29
C SER A 50 -22.47 -3.92 -8.78
N ALA A 51 -22.32 -4.19 -7.48
CA ALA A 51 -22.64 -5.50 -6.93
C ALA A 51 -24.14 -5.83 -7.07
N THR A 52 -25.02 -4.86 -6.84
CA THR A 52 -26.47 -4.99 -7.06
C THR A 52 -26.81 -5.19 -8.53
N PHE A 53 -26.16 -4.45 -9.44
CA PHE A 53 -26.34 -4.67 -10.88
C PHE A 53 -25.90 -6.08 -11.30
N CYS A 54 -24.72 -6.52 -10.85
CA CYS A 54 -24.23 -7.86 -11.12
C CYS A 54 -25.18 -8.94 -10.56
N LEU A 55 -25.89 -8.67 -9.46
CA LEU A 55 -26.87 -9.61 -8.89
C LEU A 55 -28.02 -9.82 -9.88
N GLY A 56 -28.60 -8.73 -10.38
CA GLY A 56 -29.63 -8.80 -11.40
C GLY A 56 -29.16 -9.51 -12.68
N VAL A 57 -27.90 -9.29 -13.10
CA VAL A 57 -27.31 -10.00 -14.24
C VAL A 57 -27.22 -11.51 -13.96
N LEU A 58 -26.73 -11.93 -12.79
CA LEU A 58 -26.65 -13.35 -12.43
C LEU A 58 -28.04 -13.99 -12.36
N GLN A 59 -29.04 -13.31 -11.80
CA GLN A 59 -30.42 -13.80 -11.76
C GLN A 59 -31.02 -13.94 -13.16
N ALA A 60 -30.79 -12.96 -14.04
CA ALA A 60 -31.22 -13.04 -15.43
C ALA A 60 -30.57 -14.21 -16.18
N LEU A 61 -29.26 -14.43 -15.99
CA LEU A 61 -28.53 -15.56 -16.58
C LEU A 61 -28.96 -16.91 -15.99
N ALA A 62 -29.34 -16.96 -14.71
CA ALA A 62 -29.83 -18.18 -14.06
C ALA A 62 -31.18 -18.64 -14.66
N ARG A 63 -32.02 -17.70 -15.10
CA ARG A 63 -33.33 -17.95 -15.73
C ARG A 63 -33.28 -18.09 -17.25
N ALA A 64 -32.26 -17.52 -17.89
CA ALA A 64 -32.11 -17.59 -19.33
C ALA A 64 -31.86 -19.04 -19.77
N LYS A 65 -32.49 -19.43 -20.88
CA LYS A 65 -32.26 -20.73 -21.52
C LYS A 65 -30.90 -20.75 -22.25
N ALA A 66 -30.21 -21.87 -22.22
CA ALA A 66 -29.01 -22.09 -23.00
C ALA A 66 -29.34 -22.13 -24.52
N PRO A 67 -28.45 -21.66 -25.42
CA PRO A 67 -28.70 -21.60 -26.87
C PRO A 67 -28.92 -22.95 -27.55
N GLN A 68 -28.39 -24.04 -26.96
CA GLN A 68 -28.52 -25.42 -27.42
C GLN A 68 -28.90 -26.30 -26.22
N PRO A 69 -30.19 -26.39 -25.87
CA PRO A 69 -30.65 -27.29 -24.82
C PRO A 69 -30.60 -28.73 -25.33
N GLU A 70 -29.55 -29.47 -24.97
CA GLU A 70 -29.44 -30.92 -25.22
C GLU A 70 -30.52 -31.68 -24.42
N PRO A 71 -31.04 -32.82 -24.91
CA PRO A 71 -32.10 -33.62 -24.30
C PRO A 71 -31.62 -34.42 -23.08
N THR A 72 -30.70 -33.84 -22.29
CA THR A 72 -30.35 -34.38 -20.97
C THR A 72 -31.52 -34.09 -20.02
N GLY A 73 -31.91 -35.10 -19.21
CA GLY A 73 -32.99 -34.97 -18.22
C GLY A 73 -32.68 -33.99 -17.07
N ASN A 74 -31.53 -33.30 -17.13
CA ASN A 74 -31.07 -32.38 -16.11
C ASN A 74 -31.51 -30.93 -16.41
N GLU A 75 -32.35 -30.38 -15.53
CA GLU A 75 -32.85 -28.99 -15.61
C GLU A 75 -31.72 -27.94 -15.58
N LEU A 76 -30.60 -28.19 -14.90
CA LEU A 76 -29.47 -27.24 -14.88
C LEU A 76 -28.81 -27.09 -16.24
N GLY A 77 -28.73 -28.15 -17.05
CA GLY A 77 -28.12 -28.12 -18.38
C GLY A 77 -28.85 -27.22 -19.38
N LYS A 78 -30.14 -26.94 -19.10
CA LYS A 78 -31.01 -26.07 -19.91
C LYS A 78 -30.81 -24.58 -19.60
N ARG A 79 -30.18 -24.23 -18.49
CA ARG A 79 -29.96 -22.85 -18.04
C ARG A 79 -28.63 -22.30 -18.55
N LEU A 80 -28.54 -20.98 -18.76
CA LEU A 80 -27.35 -20.33 -19.30
C LEU A 80 -26.24 -20.18 -18.26
N LEU A 81 -26.55 -19.80 -17.02
CA LEU A 81 -25.54 -19.56 -15.98
C LEU A 81 -24.62 -20.78 -15.70
N PRO A 82 -25.14 -22.03 -15.60
CA PRO A 82 -24.28 -23.22 -15.41
C PRO A 82 -23.30 -23.49 -16.55
N ARG A 83 -23.43 -22.84 -17.71
CA ARG A 83 -22.53 -23.01 -18.87
C ARG A 83 -21.24 -22.19 -18.78
N PHE A 84 -21.17 -21.20 -17.88
CA PHE A 84 -19.94 -20.43 -17.68
C PHE A 84 -18.95 -21.25 -16.83
N ASP A 85 -17.74 -21.40 -17.35
CA ASP A 85 -16.64 -22.14 -16.73
C ASP A 85 -15.86 -21.27 -15.74
N TYR A 86 -15.63 -20.02 -16.13
CA TYR A 86 -14.83 -19.06 -15.38
C TYR A 86 -15.69 -17.90 -14.90
N LEU A 87 -15.38 -17.42 -13.69
CA LEU A 87 -15.94 -16.20 -13.12
C LEU A 87 -14.77 -15.28 -12.75
N SER A 88 -14.54 -14.23 -13.54
CA SER A 88 -13.50 -13.25 -13.27
C SER A 88 -14.09 -12.03 -12.56
N THR A 89 -13.52 -11.62 -11.44
CA THR A 89 -14.10 -10.54 -10.64
C THR A 89 -13.11 -9.45 -10.27
N VAL A 90 -13.62 -8.21 -10.20
CA VAL A 90 -12.90 -7.01 -9.74
C VAL A 90 -13.86 -6.16 -8.89
N SER A 91 -13.38 -5.65 -7.77
CA SER A 91 -14.08 -4.65 -6.95
C SER A 91 -15.50 -5.08 -6.55
N GLY A 92 -16.54 -4.30 -6.89
CA GLY A 92 -17.94 -4.60 -6.60
C GLY A 92 -18.42 -5.93 -7.19
N GLY A 93 -17.89 -6.35 -8.34
CA GLY A 93 -18.15 -7.66 -8.91
C GLY A 93 -17.56 -8.80 -8.07
N GLY A 94 -16.49 -8.53 -7.33
CA GLY A 94 -15.90 -9.49 -6.39
C GLY A 94 -16.80 -9.72 -5.17
N TYR A 95 -17.51 -8.70 -4.67
CA TYR A 95 -18.45 -8.89 -3.55
C TYR A 95 -19.52 -9.90 -3.91
N LEU A 96 -20.14 -9.71 -5.07
CA LEU A 96 -21.14 -10.64 -5.53
C LEU A 96 -20.55 -11.98 -5.96
N GLY A 97 -19.42 -12.00 -6.67
CA GLY A 97 -18.81 -13.25 -7.12
C GLY A 97 -18.34 -14.13 -5.95
N SER A 98 -17.89 -13.51 -4.86
CA SER A 98 -17.56 -14.23 -3.63
C SER A 98 -18.81 -14.76 -2.91
N PHE A 99 -19.90 -14.00 -2.87
CA PHE A 99 -21.20 -14.51 -2.42
C PHE A 99 -21.64 -15.71 -3.27
N PHE A 100 -21.68 -15.56 -4.59
CA PHE A 100 -22.11 -16.60 -5.51
C PHE A 100 -21.24 -17.85 -5.39
N GLY A 101 -19.91 -17.71 -5.42
CA GLY A 101 -18.99 -18.83 -5.24
C GLY A 101 -19.13 -19.51 -3.86
N SER A 102 -19.41 -18.73 -2.80
CA SER A 102 -19.60 -19.28 -1.45
C SER A 102 -20.88 -20.12 -1.31
N LEU A 103 -21.90 -19.93 -2.14
CA LEU A 103 -23.11 -20.76 -2.14
C LEU A 103 -22.81 -22.23 -2.48
N PHE A 104 -21.74 -22.48 -3.25
CA PHE A 104 -21.34 -23.83 -3.64
C PHE A 104 -20.51 -24.56 -2.57
N ILE A 105 -20.23 -23.90 -1.43
CA ILE A 105 -19.56 -24.56 -0.30
C ILE A 105 -20.57 -25.49 0.37
N PRO A 106 -20.30 -26.82 0.44
CA PRO A 106 -21.24 -27.78 1.02
C PRO A 106 -21.64 -27.43 2.45
N GLY A 107 -22.95 -27.50 2.74
CA GLY A 107 -23.52 -27.25 4.08
C GLY A 107 -23.51 -25.79 4.54
N ARG A 108 -23.08 -24.84 3.69
CA ARG A 108 -22.97 -23.43 4.10
C ARG A 108 -24.33 -22.80 4.39
N LEU A 109 -25.37 -23.11 3.61
CA LEU A 109 -26.72 -22.53 3.75
C LEU A 109 -27.57 -23.15 4.87
N CYS A 110 -27.26 -24.38 5.31
CA CYS A 110 -28.09 -25.13 6.27
C CYS A 110 -27.68 -24.95 7.75
N GLY A 111 -26.67 -24.11 8.02
CA GLY A 111 -26.15 -23.88 9.37
C GLY A 111 -25.23 -25.01 9.86
N ARG A 112 -24.04 -24.65 10.34
CA ARG A 112 -22.98 -25.59 10.74
C ARG A 112 -23.30 -26.48 11.96
N GLU A 113 -24.46 -26.34 12.61
CA GLU A 113 -24.83 -27.26 13.70
C GLU A 113 -25.09 -28.70 13.23
N HIS A 114 -25.38 -28.92 11.93
CA HIS A 114 -25.63 -30.26 11.35
C HIS A 114 -24.41 -30.93 10.70
N SER A 115 -23.28 -30.24 10.57
CA SER A 115 -22.01 -30.86 10.18
C SER A 115 -21.05 -30.79 11.35
N GLY A 116 -20.82 -31.94 11.99
CA GLY A 116 -19.85 -32.08 13.07
C GLY A 116 -18.50 -31.46 12.70
N ASN A 117 -17.87 -30.86 13.71
CA ASN A 117 -16.49 -30.34 13.73
C ASN A 117 -15.93 -29.80 12.40
N ALA A 118 -15.72 -28.47 12.35
CA ALA A 118 -14.95 -27.78 11.32
C ALA A 118 -13.48 -28.24 11.16
N ASN A 119 -13.05 -29.26 11.92
CA ASN A 119 -11.76 -29.94 11.84
C ASN A 119 -11.84 -31.29 11.12
N ASP A 120 -13.02 -31.75 10.69
CA ASP A 120 -13.09 -32.96 9.87
C ASP A 120 -12.64 -32.62 8.44
N GLN A 121 -11.35 -32.86 8.18
CA GLN A 121 -10.68 -32.70 6.89
C GLN A 121 -11.14 -33.74 5.86
N SER A 122 -12.35 -34.28 5.99
CA SER A 122 -12.91 -35.21 5.02
C SER A 122 -13.35 -34.41 3.80
N ASN A 123 -12.83 -34.80 2.62
CA ASN A 123 -13.25 -34.19 1.36
C ASN A 123 -14.78 -34.34 1.22
N PRO A 124 -15.53 -33.24 0.95
CA PRO A 124 -16.98 -33.30 0.89
C PRO A 124 -17.43 -34.32 -0.16
N THR A 125 -18.45 -35.10 0.18
CA THR A 125 -18.99 -36.13 -0.71
C THR A 125 -19.53 -35.50 -2.01
N ASP A 126 -19.49 -36.27 -3.09
CA ASP A 126 -20.00 -35.82 -4.40
C ASP A 126 -21.48 -35.45 -4.35
N GLU A 127 -22.25 -36.11 -3.48
CA GLU A 127 -23.66 -35.75 -3.23
C GLU A 127 -23.76 -34.36 -2.58
N ALA A 128 -22.97 -34.08 -1.55
CA ALA A 128 -22.99 -32.79 -0.88
C ALA A 128 -22.59 -31.64 -1.82
N LYS A 129 -21.63 -31.87 -2.73
CA LYS A 129 -21.26 -30.91 -3.78
C LYS A 129 -22.40 -30.67 -4.77
N ARG A 130 -23.09 -31.74 -5.21
CA ARG A 130 -24.24 -31.65 -6.14
C ARG A 130 -25.41 -30.91 -5.50
N GLN A 131 -25.70 -31.21 -4.23
CA GLN A 131 -26.77 -30.55 -3.48
C GLN A 131 -26.47 -29.06 -3.29
N ALA A 132 -25.27 -28.68 -2.86
CA ALA A 132 -24.87 -27.28 -2.73
C ALA A 132 -24.96 -26.51 -4.06
N ALA A 133 -24.67 -27.17 -5.19
CA ALA A 133 -24.81 -26.57 -6.50
C ALA A 133 -26.28 -26.28 -6.83
N ARG A 134 -27.19 -27.24 -6.61
CA ARG A 134 -28.64 -27.05 -6.83
C ARG A 134 -29.15 -25.90 -6.00
N GLU A 135 -28.86 -25.91 -4.70
CA GLU A 135 -29.23 -24.84 -3.76
C GLU A 135 -28.69 -23.47 -4.19
N ALA A 136 -27.46 -23.40 -4.71
CA ALA A 136 -26.86 -22.16 -5.19
C ALA A 136 -27.61 -21.58 -6.40
N TYR A 137 -27.99 -22.41 -7.38
CA TYR A 137 -28.74 -21.95 -8.55
C TYR A 137 -30.21 -21.64 -8.21
N ASP A 138 -30.84 -22.44 -7.34
CA ASP A 138 -32.19 -22.20 -6.83
C ASP A 138 -32.27 -20.89 -6.03
N THR A 139 -31.21 -20.57 -5.29
CA THR A 139 -31.08 -19.29 -4.58
C THR A 139 -31.17 -18.12 -5.54
N LEU A 140 -30.49 -18.17 -6.70
CA LEU A 140 -30.54 -17.09 -7.70
C LEU A 140 -31.86 -17.03 -8.47
N ASP A 141 -32.58 -18.14 -8.55
CA ASP A 141 -33.86 -18.19 -9.26
C ASP A 141 -34.99 -17.51 -8.47
N TYR A 142 -34.88 -17.50 -7.14
CA TYR A 142 -35.91 -17.01 -6.21
C TYR A 142 -36.18 -15.49 -6.32
N GLU A 143 -37.34 -15.09 -6.86
CA GLU A 143 -37.80 -13.69 -6.91
C GLU A 143 -39.33 -13.59 -6.98
N PRO A 144 -39.99 -12.60 -6.32
CA PRO A 144 -39.40 -11.50 -5.55
C PRO A 144 -38.92 -11.89 -4.15
N PRO A 145 -37.68 -11.56 -3.75
CA PRO A 145 -37.25 -11.78 -2.38
C PRO A 145 -38.00 -10.81 -1.44
N GLY A 146 -38.64 -11.38 -0.42
CA GLY A 146 -39.27 -10.64 0.67
C GLY A 146 -38.25 -9.94 1.57
N ARG A 147 -38.76 -9.10 2.48
CA ARG A 147 -37.93 -8.49 3.52
C ARG A 147 -37.63 -9.53 4.61
N ILE A 148 -36.45 -9.45 5.22
CA ILE A 148 -36.12 -10.33 6.33
C ILE A 148 -36.84 -9.88 7.61
N HIS A 149 -37.56 -10.80 8.26
CA HIS A 149 -38.22 -10.58 9.54
C HIS A 149 -37.78 -11.57 10.61
N THR A 150 -37.62 -11.09 11.84
CA THR A 150 -37.32 -11.95 13.00
C THR A 150 -38.46 -12.88 13.40
N SER A 151 -39.67 -12.69 12.84
CA SER A 151 -40.83 -13.56 13.02
C SER A 151 -40.73 -14.86 12.23
N ASP A 152 -39.99 -14.84 11.13
CA ASP A 152 -40.01 -15.91 10.15
C ASP A 152 -38.93 -16.93 10.48
N ASP A 153 -39.19 -18.20 10.15
CA ASP A 153 -38.24 -19.30 10.33
C ASP A 153 -37.67 -19.71 8.97
N TYR A 154 -36.56 -19.07 8.61
CA TYR A 154 -35.89 -19.28 7.32
C TYR A 154 -35.32 -20.68 7.13
N ALA A 155 -35.25 -21.51 8.19
CA ALA A 155 -34.91 -22.93 8.04
C ALA A 155 -36.03 -23.74 7.37
N ARG A 156 -37.26 -23.22 7.35
CA ARG A 156 -38.43 -23.85 6.71
C ARG A 156 -38.84 -23.17 5.40
N GLU A 157 -38.31 -21.98 5.15
CA GLU A 157 -38.53 -21.24 3.91
C GLU A 157 -37.72 -21.84 2.75
N PRO A 158 -38.09 -21.55 1.50
CA PRO A 158 -37.27 -21.89 0.34
C PRO A 158 -35.85 -21.32 0.47
N VAL A 159 -34.86 -22.10 0.03
CA VAL A 159 -33.43 -21.81 0.21
C VAL A 159 -33.02 -20.40 -0.25
N GLY A 160 -33.66 -19.88 -1.32
CA GLY A 160 -33.38 -18.54 -1.84
C GLY A 160 -33.97 -17.36 -1.05
N ALA A 161 -34.94 -17.60 -0.16
CA ALA A 161 -35.66 -16.55 0.54
C ALA A 161 -34.77 -15.74 1.48
N ALA A 162 -33.93 -16.42 2.26
CA ALA A 162 -33.02 -15.79 3.22
C ALA A 162 -31.85 -15.06 2.54
N PRO A 163 -31.03 -15.70 1.67
CA PRO A 163 -29.84 -15.05 1.10
C PRO A 163 -30.15 -13.80 0.26
N LEU A 164 -31.15 -13.87 -0.62
CA LEU A 164 -31.50 -12.72 -1.46
C LEU A 164 -32.24 -11.63 -0.68
N GLY A 165 -33.12 -11.99 0.26
CA GLY A 165 -33.74 -11.04 1.19
C GLY A 165 -32.69 -10.30 2.03
N TRP A 166 -31.62 -10.99 2.44
CA TRP A 166 -30.51 -10.42 3.19
C TRP A 166 -29.74 -9.40 2.36
N LEU A 167 -29.33 -9.76 1.15
CA LEU A 167 -28.61 -8.83 0.26
C LEU A 167 -29.44 -7.58 -0.04
N ARG A 168 -30.75 -7.74 -0.22
CA ARG A 168 -31.69 -6.63 -0.45
C ARG A 168 -31.78 -5.70 0.75
N GLU A 169 -31.93 -6.23 1.96
CA GLU A 169 -32.04 -5.44 3.19
C GLU A 169 -30.72 -4.76 3.55
N ASN A 170 -29.60 -5.42 3.26
CA ASN A 170 -28.25 -4.97 3.61
C ASN A 170 -27.55 -4.18 2.50
N GLY A 171 -28.33 -3.60 1.58
CA GLY A 171 -27.86 -2.62 0.61
C GLY A 171 -27.17 -1.39 1.24
N ARG A 172 -27.41 -1.10 2.54
CA ARG A 172 -26.78 -0.02 3.31
C ARG A 172 -25.86 -0.55 4.42
N TYR A 173 -24.93 -1.42 4.05
CA TYR A 173 -24.05 -2.11 4.98
C TYR A 173 -22.98 -1.24 5.68
N LEU A 174 -22.64 -0.04 5.19
CA LEU A 174 -21.61 0.80 5.82
C LEU A 174 -22.09 1.45 7.13
N THR A 175 -23.38 1.80 7.21
CA THR A 175 -24.03 2.41 8.38
C THR A 175 -25.43 1.81 8.62
N PRO A 176 -25.52 0.50 8.91
CA PRO A 176 -26.80 -0.20 9.02
C PRO A 176 -27.69 0.34 10.15
N GLY A 177 -27.11 0.85 11.25
CA GLY A 177 -27.83 1.46 12.37
C GLY A 177 -28.08 2.98 12.23
N GLY A 178 -27.72 3.58 11.09
CA GLY A 178 -27.84 5.04 10.90
C GLY A 178 -26.97 5.83 11.88
N GLY A 179 -27.57 6.75 12.64
CA GLY A 179 -26.87 7.62 13.59
C GLY A 179 -26.21 6.90 14.77
N GLY A 180 -26.70 5.72 15.16
CA GLY A 180 -26.09 4.92 16.24
C GLY A 180 -24.71 4.37 15.89
N ASP A 181 -24.46 4.07 14.61
CA ASP A 181 -23.15 3.64 14.11
C ASP A 181 -22.16 4.81 13.98
N LEU A 182 -22.63 6.07 14.04
CA LEU A 182 -21.77 7.25 13.84
C LEU A 182 -20.69 7.35 14.92
N PHE A 183 -21.04 7.11 16.18
CA PHE A 183 -20.08 7.13 17.28
C PHE A 183 -19.08 5.98 17.20
N TYR A 184 -19.50 4.81 16.73
CA TYR A 184 -18.59 3.68 16.49
C TYR A 184 -17.57 4.01 15.40
N VAL A 185 -18.03 4.54 14.26
CA VAL A 185 -17.16 4.96 13.16
C VAL A 185 -16.24 6.10 13.59
N LEU A 186 -16.76 7.08 14.34
CA LEU A 186 -15.97 8.20 14.87
C LEU A 186 -14.89 7.72 15.82
N GLY A 187 -15.23 6.87 16.80
CA GLY A 187 -14.30 6.31 17.77
C GLY A 187 -13.18 5.52 17.10
N MET A 188 -13.54 4.66 16.13
CA MET A 188 -12.55 3.94 15.33
C MET A 188 -11.67 4.89 14.51
N SER A 189 -12.27 5.88 13.85
CA SER A 189 -11.56 6.84 13.01
C SER A 189 -10.55 7.64 13.82
N LEU A 190 -10.95 8.09 15.02
CA LEU A 190 -10.10 8.85 15.93
C LEU A 190 -8.97 7.98 16.47
N ARG A 191 -9.28 6.77 16.96
CA ARG A 191 -8.29 5.80 17.44
C ARG A 191 -7.22 5.53 16.38
N ASN A 192 -7.66 5.19 15.17
CA ASN A 192 -6.76 4.84 14.08
C ASN A 192 -5.93 6.06 13.61
N LEU A 193 -6.55 7.24 13.53
CA LEU A 193 -5.85 8.48 13.18
C LEU A 193 -4.77 8.85 14.21
N LEU A 194 -5.11 8.83 15.50
CA LEU A 194 -4.16 9.09 16.58
C LEU A 194 -3.01 8.09 16.56
N ALA A 195 -3.31 6.81 16.35
CA ALA A 195 -2.29 5.78 16.30
C ALA A 195 -1.30 5.99 15.14
N VAL A 196 -1.78 6.37 13.94
CA VAL A 196 -0.92 6.73 12.79
C VAL A 196 -0.03 7.92 13.12
N HIS A 197 -0.60 8.98 13.69
CA HIS A 197 0.17 10.17 14.08
C HIS A 197 1.16 9.89 15.20
N MET A 198 0.88 8.95 16.09
CA MET A 198 1.82 8.52 17.13
C MET A 198 2.99 7.76 16.50
N VAL A 199 2.73 6.81 15.61
CA VAL A 199 3.79 6.01 14.95
C VAL A 199 4.68 6.87 14.03
N ILE A 200 4.10 7.84 13.30
CA ILE A 200 4.87 8.83 12.52
C ILE A 200 5.55 9.85 13.44
N GLY A 201 4.87 10.22 14.52
CA GLY A 201 5.28 11.24 15.46
C GLY A 201 6.49 10.85 16.31
N MET A 202 6.62 9.60 16.73
CA MET A 202 7.74 9.17 17.59
C MET A 202 9.13 9.35 16.94
N PRO A 203 9.39 8.92 15.68
CA PRO A 203 10.65 9.22 15.00
C PRO A 203 10.87 10.73 14.78
N LEU A 204 9.79 11.47 14.53
CA LEU A 204 9.85 12.91 14.31
C LEU A 204 10.20 13.64 15.62
N LEU A 205 9.56 13.26 16.72
CA LEU A 205 9.84 13.72 18.07
C LEU A 205 11.28 13.41 18.46
N PHE A 206 11.77 12.19 18.19
CA PHE A 206 13.17 11.82 18.39
C PHE A 206 14.12 12.75 17.62
N GLY A 207 13.87 12.97 16.33
CA GLY A 207 14.70 13.84 15.50
C GLY A 207 14.69 15.31 15.94
N LEU A 208 13.51 15.83 16.30
CA LEU A 208 13.36 17.21 16.78
C LEU A 208 13.95 17.42 18.18
N ALA A 209 13.77 16.46 19.08
CA ALA A 209 14.37 16.48 20.41
C ALA A 209 15.89 16.39 20.32
N LEU A 210 16.43 15.50 19.47
CA LEU A 210 17.87 15.39 19.21
C LEU A 210 18.44 16.67 18.58
N ALA A 211 17.74 17.27 17.61
CA ALA A 211 18.15 18.53 17.01
C ALA A 211 18.23 19.64 18.06
N THR A 212 17.19 19.80 18.88
CA THR A 212 17.14 20.81 19.95
C THR A 212 18.21 20.54 21.01
N LEU A 213 18.42 19.27 21.39
CA LEU A 213 19.49 18.86 22.30
C LEU A 213 20.88 19.24 21.76
N LEU A 214 21.13 19.01 20.47
CA LEU A 214 22.38 19.42 19.82
C LEU A 214 22.55 20.94 19.78
N GLN A 215 21.46 21.69 19.57
CA GLN A 215 21.49 23.16 19.59
C GLN A 215 21.92 23.68 20.96
N VAL A 216 21.26 23.24 22.04
CA VAL A 216 21.66 23.59 23.42
C VAL A 216 23.11 23.13 23.70
N GLY A 217 23.54 22.02 23.07
CA GLY A 217 24.92 21.54 22.94
C GLY A 217 25.90 22.59 22.55
N ILE A 218 25.68 23.04 21.33
CA ILE A 218 26.57 23.95 20.66
C ILE A 218 26.56 25.29 21.39
N ASP A 219 25.41 25.74 21.89
CA ASP A 219 25.26 26.99 22.63
C ASP A 219 26.05 27.00 23.95
N SER A 220 26.20 25.83 24.58
CA SER A 220 26.99 25.69 25.81
C SER A 220 28.52 25.68 25.60
N LEU A 221 29.01 25.61 24.36
CA LEU A 221 30.45 25.60 24.07
C LEU A 221 31.07 26.99 24.26
N PRO A 222 32.24 27.10 24.93
CA PRO A 222 32.87 28.39 25.24
C PRO A 222 33.16 29.28 24.03
N TRP A 223 33.47 28.68 22.86
CA TRP A 223 33.78 29.41 21.63
C TRP A 223 32.54 29.84 20.84
N CYS A 224 31.37 29.35 21.23
CA CYS A 224 30.08 29.65 20.60
C CYS A 224 29.27 30.70 21.37
N ALA A 225 29.69 31.05 22.60
CA ALA A 225 29.06 32.07 23.41
C ALA A 225 29.01 33.42 22.66
N GLY A 226 27.80 33.90 22.37
CA GLY A 226 27.56 35.21 21.72
C GLY A 226 27.73 35.23 20.19
N GLN A 227 28.05 34.11 19.52
CA GLN A 227 28.11 34.06 18.06
C GLN A 227 26.77 33.61 17.45
N VAL A 228 26.15 34.47 16.65
CA VAL A 228 24.89 34.18 15.93
C VAL A 228 24.98 32.89 15.10
N ALA A 229 26.16 32.57 14.58
CA ALA A 229 26.41 31.36 13.80
C ALA A 229 26.25 30.05 14.61
N CYS A 230 26.45 30.08 15.94
CA CYS A 230 26.29 28.92 16.81
C CYS A 230 24.87 28.78 17.38
N THR A 231 24.16 29.90 17.54
CA THR A 231 22.81 29.95 18.17
C THR A 231 21.70 29.23 17.41
N SER A 232 21.96 28.78 16.19
CA SER A 232 20.92 28.15 15.35
C SER A 232 21.49 27.05 14.47
N LEU A 233 20.74 25.97 14.31
CA LEU A 233 21.08 24.83 13.44
C LEU A 233 21.13 25.15 11.94
N TRP A 234 20.79 26.38 11.52
CA TRP A 234 20.84 26.81 10.11
C TRP A 234 22.24 26.72 9.47
N TRP A 235 23.32 26.67 10.27
CA TRP A 235 24.65 26.44 9.74
C TRP A 235 24.80 25.04 9.10
N MET A 236 24.05 24.03 9.55
CA MET A 236 24.11 22.66 9.00
C MET A 236 23.70 22.58 7.51
N PRO A 237 22.50 23.05 7.10
CA PRO A 237 22.14 23.06 5.68
C PRO A 237 23.07 23.98 4.86
N VAL A 238 23.51 25.12 5.40
CA VAL A 238 24.46 26.01 4.72
C VAL A 238 25.81 25.30 4.48
N ALA A 239 26.32 24.59 5.49
CA ALA A 239 27.54 23.80 5.38
C ALA A 239 27.39 22.64 4.38
N LEU A 240 26.25 21.96 4.34
CA LEU A 240 25.98 20.92 3.33
C LEU A 240 25.98 21.48 1.90
N VAL A 241 25.41 22.68 1.70
CA VAL A 241 25.44 23.36 0.40
C VAL A 241 26.88 23.68 0.00
N GLY A 242 27.66 24.31 0.89
CA GLY A 242 29.03 24.72 0.61
C GLY A 242 30.01 23.56 0.48
N LEU A 243 29.93 22.55 1.35
CA LEU A 243 30.92 21.47 1.44
C LEU A 243 30.59 20.25 0.59
N VAL A 244 29.33 20.06 0.19
CA VAL A 244 28.89 18.85 -0.53
C VAL A 244 28.18 19.18 -1.83
N VAL A 245 27.12 19.99 -1.82
CA VAL A 245 26.30 20.25 -3.03
C VAL A 245 27.11 21.00 -4.09
N MET A 246 27.68 22.15 -3.72
CA MET A 246 28.46 22.99 -4.65
C MET A 246 29.69 22.25 -5.20
N PRO A 247 30.52 21.56 -4.38
CA PRO A 247 31.61 20.74 -4.89
C PRO A 247 31.15 19.66 -5.88
N LEU A 248 30.08 18.91 -5.56
CA LEU A 248 29.55 17.87 -6.46
C LEU A 248 29.02 18.45 -7.79
N MET A 249 28.41 19.64 -7.77
CA MET A 249 28.00 20.35 -8.99
C MET A 249 29.20 20.68 -9.87
N LEU A 250 30.30 21.15 -9.28
CA LEU A 250 31.54 21.44 -10.02
C LEU A 250 32.17 20.16 -10.59
N THR A 251 32.21 19.09 -9.78
CA THR A 251 32.75 17.78 -10.17
C THR A 251 32.10 17.23 -11.44
N PHE A 252 30.81 17.49 -11.70
CA PHE A 252 30.12 17.05 -12.92
C PHE A 252 30.80 17.57 -14.21
N TRP A 253 31.24 18.82 -14.21
CA TRP A 253 31.82 19.49 -15.38
C TRP A 253 33.32 19.21 -15.56
N MET A 254 33.98 18.72 -14.52
CA MET A 254 35.40 18.41 -14.54
C MET A 254 35.76 17.24 -15.49
N VAL A 255 34.82 16.36 -15.83
CA VAL A 255 35.06 15.22 -16.74
C VAL A 255 34.18 15.33 -18.00
N TYR A 256 34.82 15.44 -19.16
CA TYR A 256 34.16 15.59 -20.46
C TYR A 256 34.54 14.50 -21.46
N ARG A 257 33.67 14.27 -22.46
CA ARG A 257 33.86 13.25 -23.51
C ARG A 257 34.80 13.80 -24.61
N ARG A 258 35.82 13.04 -24.99
CA ARG A 258 36.81 13.44 -26.02
C ARG A 258 36.56 12.90 -27.42
N ARG A 259 35.89 11.75 -27.61
CA ARG A 259 35.53 11.25 -28.97
C ARG A 259 34.47 10.15 -29.06
N ASN A 260 34.49 9.12 -28.21
CA ASN A 260 33.55 7.97 -28.24
C ASN A 260 33.10 7.53 -26.83
N ASP A 261 31.97 6.81 -26.77
CA ASP A 261 31.11 6.64 -25.58
C ASP A 261 31.72 5.86 -24.41
N ASP A 262 32.74 5.03 -24.68
CA ASP A 262 33.22 4.00 -23.74
C ASP A 262 34.60 4.27 -23.10
N HIS A 263 35.12 5.49 -23.18
CA HIS A 263 36.43 5.81 -22.61
C HIS A 263 36.39 5.96 -21.09
N MET A 264 37.48 5.52 -20.43
CA MET A 264 37.67 5.68 -18.99
C MET A 264 37.72 7.15 -18.58
N PRO A 265 37.15 7.52 -17.42
CA PRO A 265 37.22 8.87 -16.91
C PRO A 265 38.67 9.24 -16.54
N HIS A 266 39.23 10.22 -17.25
CA HIS A 266 40.55 10.78 -16.96
C HIS A 266 40.43 12.06 -16.12
N PRO A 267 40.95 12.07 -14.88
CA PRO A 267 40.88 13.24 -14.00
C PRO A 267 41.92 14.32 -14.31
N PHE A 268 42.84 14.09 -15.26
CA PHE A 268 43.87 15.05 -15.64
C PHE A 268 43.55 15.60 -17.04
N ASN A 269 42.72 16.62 -17.08
CA ASN A 269 42.32 17.31 -18.29
C ASN A 269 42.37 18.83 -18.10
N GLN A 270 42.18 19.59 -19.19
CA GLN A 270 42.24 21.06 -19.16
C GLN A 270 41.20 21.66 -18.22
N ALA A 271 39.99 21.07 -18.13
CA ALA A 271 38.95 21.56 -17.24
C ALA A 271 39.37 21.40 -15.76
N THR A 272 39.82 20.22 -15.34
CA THR A 272 40.33 19.99 -13.98
C THR A 272 41.51 20.89 -13.63
N GLY A 273 42.40 21.16 -14.60
CA GLY A 273 43.52 22.09 -14.41
C GLY A 273 43.06 23.53 -14.21
N LEU A 274 42.07 23.99 -15.00
CA LEU A 274 41.49 25.33 -14.87
C LEU A 274 40.76 25.51 -13.54
N TYR A 275 39.98 24.52 -13.10
CA TYR A 275 39.30 24.56 -11.80
C TYR A 275 40.31 24.56 -10.63
N ALA A 276 41.36 23.72 -10.70
CA ALA A 276 42.41 23.72 -9.68
C ALA A 276 43.15 25.07 -9.61
N LEU A 277 43.53 25.64 -10.77
CA LEU A 277 44.15 26.95 -10.86
C LEU A 277 43.25 28.04 -10.29
N SER A 278 41.97 28.05 -10.67
CA SER A 278 41.00 29.03 -10.15
C SER A 278 40.86 28.96 -8.63
N GLY A 279 40.82 27.75 -8.05
CA GLY A 279 40.76 27.56 -6.60
C GLY A 279 42.00 28.10 -5.88
N VAL A 280 43.21 27.83 -6.41
CA VAL A 280 44.47 28.32 -5.85
C VAL A 280 44.58 29.85 -5.95
N VAL A 281 44.20 30.43 -7.09
CA VAL A 281 44.22 31.89 -7.29
C VAL A 281 43.24 32.58 -6.34
N MET A 282 42.03 32.04 -6.17
CA MET A 282 41.04 32.59 -5.23
C MET A 282 41.52 32.52 -3.78
N LEU A 283 42.17 31.42 -3.37
CA LEU A 283 42.78 31.31 -2.04
C LEU A 283 43.93 32.30 -1.84
N ALA A 284 44.82 32.40 -2.83
CA ALA A 284 45.96 33.32 -2.78
C ALA A 284 45.49 34.78 -2.66
N LEU A 285 44.49 35.19 -3.46
CA LEU A 285 43.90 36.53 -3.39
C LEU A 285 43.17 36.76 -2.07
N GLY A 286 42.40 35.78 -1.57
CA GLY A 286 41.71 35.91 -0.28
C GLY A 286 42.65 36.13 0.91
N VAL A 287 43.79 35.44 0.92
CA VAL A 287 44.79 35.55 2.00
C VAL A 287 45.72 36.74 1.82
N ALA A 288 46.28 36.95 0.63
CA ALA A 288 47.41 37.84 0.39
C ALA A 288 47.07 39.23 -0.18
N ALA A 289 45.81 39.50 -0.54
CA ALA A 289 45.39 40.81 -1.06
C ALA A 289 44.70 41.66 0.03
N PRO A 290 45.45 42.46 0.81
CA PRO A 290 44.88 43.30 1.87
C PRO A 290 44.03 44.47 1.31
N TRP A 291 44.15 44.80 0.03
CA TRP A 291 43.37 45.85 -0.63
C TRP A 291 41.91 45.45 -0.91
N LEU A 292 41.55 44.17 -0.77
CA LEU A 292 40.18 43.70 -0.89
C LEU A 292 39.48 43.85 0.47
N GLY A 293 38.23 44.30 0.46
CA GLY A 293 37.41 44.37 1.67
C GLY A 293 37.31 42.99 2.36
N THR A 294 37.28 42.98 3.70
CA THR A 294 37.32 41.75 4.52
C THR A 294 36.27 40.73 4.09
N GLY A 295 35.04 41.16 3.80
CA GLY A 295 33.97 40.27 3.33
C GLY A 295 34.28 39.60 1.99
N LEU A 296 34.88 40.33 1.04
CA LEU A 296 35.28 39.79 -0.26
C LEU A 296 36.44 38.81 -0.12
N ARG A 297 37.42 39.09 0.75
CA ARG A 297 38.53 38.18 1.06
C ARG A 297 38.03 36.84 1.61
N VAL A 298 37.12 36.88 2.58
CA VAL A 298 36.49 35.67 3.15
C VAL A 298 35.75 34.89 2.06
N LEU A 299 34.98 35.58 1.21
CA LEU A 299 34.26 34.96 0.11
C LEU A 299 35.20 34.26 -0.89
N MET A 300 36.33 34.88 -1.24
CA MET A 300 37.34 34.27 -2.11
C MET A 300 37.99 33.03 -1.48
N VAL A 301 38.30 33.07 -0.18
CA VAL A 301 38.79 31.88 0.53
C VAL A 301 37.77 30.75 0.49
N VAL A 302 36.50 31.05 0.80
CA VAL A 302 35.41 30.05 0.80
C VAL A 302 35.25 29.44 -0.59
N PHE A 303 35.12 30.23 -1.65
CA PHE A 303 34.99 29.69 -3.01
C PHE A 303 36.23 28.92 -3.46
N GLY A 304 37.43 29.37 -3.08
CA GLY A 304 38.67 28.65 -3.34
C GLY A 304 38.69 27.26 -2.69
N LEU A 305 38.24 27.14 -1.43
CA LEU A 305 38.07 25.86 -0.73
C LEU A 305 37.03 24.97 -1.42
N ILE A 306 35.89 25.52 -1.86
CA ILE A 306 34.85 24.78 -2.59
C ILE A 306 35.40 24.18 -3.88
N CYS A 307 36.21 24.94 -4.63
CA CYS A 307 36.86 24.45 -5.86
C CYS A 307 37.84 23.29 -5.57
N LEU A 308 38.65 23.41 -4.51
CA LEU A 308 39.56 22.33 -4.09
C LEU A 308 38.79 21.08 -3.62
N LEU A 309 37.72 21.25 -2.86
CA LEU A 309 36.84 20.15 -2.46
C LEU A 309 36.22 19.46 -3.69
N GLY A 310 35.78 20.22 -4.69
CA GLY A 310 35.27 19.69 -5.95
C GLY A 310 36.31 18.82 -6.68
N LEU A 311 37.58 19.23 -6.65
CA LEU A 311 38.70 18.45 -7.20
C LEU A 311 38.91 17.14 -6.40
N VAL A 312 38.87 17.22 -5.07
CA VAL A 312 38.98 16.03 -4.20
C VAL A 312 37.85 15.04 -4.49
N TYR A 313 36.60 15.51 -4.61
CA TYR A 313 35.46 14.67 -4.99
C TYR A 313 35.64 14.04 -6.38
N CYS A 314 36.16 14.80 -7.35
CA CYS A 314 36.46 14.30 -8.69
C CYS A 314 37.48 13.16 -8.65
N LEU A 315 38.61 13.38 -7.97
CA LEU A 315 39.67 12.38 -7.83
C LEU A 315 39.19 11.13 -7.08
N TRP A 316 38.45 11.33 -5.99
CA TRP A 316 37.86 10.24 -5.20
C TRP A 316 36.91 9.40 -6.04
N LEU A 317 36.01 10.01 -6.82
CA LEU A 317 35.03 9.27 -7.63
C LEU A 317 35.70 8.53 -8.80
N CYS A 318 36.73 9.11 -9.41
CA CYS A 318 37.56 8.42 -10.40
C CYS A 318 38.32 7.23 -9.78
N ALA A 319 38.86 7.38 -8.58
CA ALA A 319 39.52 6.30 -7.85
C ALA A 319 38.55 5.19 -7.44
N TYR A 320 37.34 5.57 -7.01
CA TYR A 320 36.25 4.66 -6.67
C TYR A 320 35.86 3.79 -7.87
N LEU A 321 35.69 4.39 -9.06
CA LEU A 321 35.40 3.66 -10.30
C LEU A 321 36.56 2.75 -10.74
N LYS A 322 37.81 3.19 -10.59
CA LYS A 322 39.00 2.39 -10.92
C LYS A 322 39.19 1.17 -10.01
N ARG A 323 38.84 1.27 -8.73
CA ARG A 323 39.10 0.19 -7.76
C ARG A 323 38.21 -1.03 -7.96
N GLY A 324 37.07 -0.94 -8.66
CA GLY A 324 36.27 -2.08 -9.09
C GLY A 324 35.82 -3.09 -8.01
N ARG A 325 36.05 -2.82 -6.72
CA ARG A 325 35.85 -3.80 -5.65
C ARG A 325 34.43 -3.76 -5.10
N PHE A 326 33.72 -4.86 -5.37
CA PHE A 326 32.77 -5.55 -4.50
C PHE A 326 31.64 -4.72 -3.88
N ALA A 327 30.57 -4.52 -4.67
CA ALA A 327 29.20 -4.61 -4.16
C ALA A 327 28.34 -5.22 -5.27
N ALA A 328 27.57 -6.26 -4.93
CA ALA A 328 26.71 -6.99 -5.87
C ALA A 328 25.65 -6.10 -6.55
N ASP A 329 25.36 -4.92 -6.00
CA ASP A 329 24.19 -4.11 -6.36
C ASP A 329 24.30 -3.23 -7.60
N LYS A 330 25.44 -3.16 -8.30
CA LYS A 330 25.55 -2.23 -9.46
C LYS A 330 26.32 -2.84 -10.63
N LEU A 331 25.60 -3.59 -11.48
CA LEU A 331 26.01 -3.93 -12.84
C LEU A 331 26.56 -2.71 -13.63
N LEU A 332 26.04 -1.50 -13.37
CA LEU A 332 26.53 -0.24 -13.95
C LEU A 332 27.98 0.12 -13.56
N ALA A 333 28.44 -0.28 -12.37
CA ALA A 333 29.83 -0.02 -11.94
C ALA A 333 30.85 -0.94 -12.64
N ARG A 334 30.40 -1.97 -13.38
CA ARG A 334 31.28 -2.77 -14.25
C ARG A 334 31.72 -2.00 -15.50
N GLN A 335 30.99 -0.95 -15.91
CA GLN A 335 31.34 -0.12 -17.05
C GLN A 335 31.99 1.18 -16.56
N ASN A 336 33.33 1.21 -16.55
CA ASN A 336 34.12 2.37 -16.14
C ASN A 336 34.15 3.46 -17.23
N THR A 337 33.00 4.08 -17.50
CA THR A 337 32.84 5.09 -18.55
C THR A 337 32.54 6.48 -17.98
N VAL A 338 32.74 7.53 -18.79
CA VAL A 338 32.34 8.90 -18.45
C VAL A 338 30.83 9.02 -18.19
N ALA A 339 30.00 8.21 -18.87
CA ALA A 339 28.56 8.18 -18.65
C ALA A 339 28.22 7.66 -17.24
N THR A 340 28.83 6.55 -16.82
CA THR A 340 28.67 5.99 -15.47
C THR A 340 29.12 6.98 -14.39
N TYR A 341 30.22 7.69 -14.61
CA TYR A 341 30.69 8.76 -13.73
C TYR A 341 29.62 9.85 -13.54
N ARG A 342 29.06 10.40 -14.63
CA ARG A 342 28.05 11.46 -14.57
C ARG A 342 26.76 11.01 -13.87
N VAL A 343 26.33 9.77 -14.11
CA VAL A 343 25.17 9.18 -13.41
C VAL A 343 25.44 9.09 -11.90
N LEU A 344 26.64 8.66 -11.49
CA LEU A 344 27.02 8.58 -10.08
C LEU A 344 27.08 9.96 -9.41
N VAL A 345 27.71 10.96 -10.05
CA VAL A 345 27.73 12.35 -9.55
C VAL A 345 26.31 12.85 -9.35
N THR A 346 25.44 12.67 -10.34
CA THR A 346 24.04 13.12 -10.28
C THR A 346 23.27 12.42 -9.16
N ARG A 347 23.45 11.11 -8.96
CA ARG A 347 22.81 10.37 -7.86
C ARG A 347 23.29 10.83 -6.47
N ARG A 348 24.59 11.12 -6.33
CA ARG A 348 25.17 11.65 -5.09
C ARG A 348 24.71 13.09 -4.83
N LEU A 349 24.65 13.92 -5.86
CA LEU A 349 24.12 15.28 -5.79
C LEU A 349 22.65 15.27 -5.34
N ALA A 350 21.80 14.42 -5.94
CA ALA A 350 20.41 14.26 -5.52
C ALA A 350 20.30 13.85 -4.03
N SER A 351 21.16 12.93 -3.57
CA SER A 351 21.21 12.53 -2.16
C SER A 351 21.65 13.68 -1.24
N ALA A 352 22.61 14.49 -1.67
CA ALA A 352 23.09 15.67 -0.92
C ALA A 352 22.02 16.76 -0.83
N ILE A 353 21.26 16.99 -1.91
CA ILE A 353 20.12 17.92 -1.90
C ILE A 353 19.05 17.44 -0.92
N ILE A 354 18.68 16.16 -0.94
CA ILE A 354 17.72 15.58 0.02
C ILE A 354 18.22 15.74 1.47
N ALA A 355 19.50 15.46 1.73
CA ALA A 355 20.09 15.63 3.06
C ALA A 355 20.07 17.10 3.51
N THR A 356 20.32 18.04 2.59
CA THR A 356 20.26 19.49 2.85
C THR A 356 18.84 19.92 3.21
N LEU A 357 17.84 19.46 2.45
CA LEU A 357 16.43 19.74 2.73
C LEU A 357 15.98 19.16 4.08
N ALA A 358 16.44 17.94 4.42
CA ALA A 358 16.17 17.34 5.72
C ALA A 358 16.82 18.14 6.86
N ALA A 359 18.08 18.55 6.72
CA ALA A 359 18.76 19.40 7.71
C ALA A 359 18.07 20.76 7.86
N ALA A 360 17.64 21.38 6.76
CA ALA A 360 16.87 22.62 6.79
C ALA A 360 15.53 22.45 7.52
N PHE A 361 14.83 21.33 7.31
CA PHE A 361 13.59 21.03 8.04
C PHE A 361 13.83 20.89 9.55
N PHE A 362 14.86 20.14 9.97
CA PHE A 362 15.22 19.98 11.38
C PHE A 362 15.82 21.24 12.02
N ALA A 363 16.27 22.22 11.24
CA ALA A 363 16.61 23.56 11.72
C ALA A 363 15.37 24.47 11.81
N PHE A 364 14.50 24.41 10.79
CA PHE A 364 13.32 25.27 10.67
C PHE A 364 12.27 24.99 11.74
N VAL A 365 11.93 23.71 12.01
CA VAL A 365 10.85 23.38 12.94
C VAL A 365 11.18 23.80 14.39
N PRO A 366 12.37 23.49 14.96
CA PRO A 366 12.76 24.00 16.28
C PRO A 366 12.75 25.53 16.34
N TRP A 367 13.34 26.21 15.34
CA TRP A 367 13.33 27.67 15.24
C TRP A 367 11.90 28.25 15.24
N LEU A 368 11.02 27.70 14.42
CA LEU A 368 9.64 28.19 14.30
C LEU A 368 8.85 27.91 15.58
N SER A 369 9.05 26.75 16.22
CA SER A 369 8.37 26.41 17.48
C SER A 369 8.82 27.31 18.65
N GLU A 370 10.12 27.61 18.75
CA GLU A 370 10.67 28.56 19.72
C GLU A 370 10.13 29.97 19.49
N TRP A 371 10.14 30.43 18.24
CA TRP A 371 9.55 31.71 17.87
C TRP A 371 8.07 31.82 18.25
N LEU A 372 7.28 30.78 17.99
CA LEU A 372 5.85 30.75 18.35
C LEU A 372 5.62 30.85 19.86
N ILE A 373 6.39 30.11 20.66
CA ILE A 373 6.29 30.17 22.13
C ILE A 373 6.73 31.56 22.64
N ALA A 374 7.78 32.15 22.06
CA ALA A 374 8.22 33.48 22.44
C ALA A 374 7.17 34.57 22.14
N GLN A 375 6.41 34.44 21.05
CA GLN A 375 5.39 35.43 20.68
C GLN A 375 4.06 35.26 21.43
N PHE A 376 3.65 34.02 21.72
CA PHE A 376 2.29 33.71 22.20
C PHE A 376 2.27 32.96 23.54
N GLY A 377 3.42 32.77 24.20
CA GLY A 377 3.54 31.99 25.43
C GLY A 377 3.18 30.52 25.22
N HIS A 378 2.40 29.94 26.14
CA HIS A 378 1.92 28.55 26.03
C HIS A 378 0.64 28.37 25.19
N GLY A 379 0.03 29.47 24.70
CA GLY A 379 -1.17 29.44 23.85
C GLY A 379 -1.04 28.66 22.52
N PRO A 380 0.12 28.61 21.85
CA PRO A 380 0.30 27.86 20.59
C PRO A 380 0.03 26.36 20.67
N LEU A 381 0.26 25.72 21.82
CA LEU A 381 -0.02 24.29 22.02
C LEU A 381 -1.52 24.00 21.87
N ILE A 382 -2.38 24.87 22.39
CA ILE A 382 -3.84 24.74 22.30
C ILE A 382 -4.30 25.02 20.86
N SER A 383 -3.72 26.03 20.21
CA SER A 383 -4.06 26.37 18.82
C SER A 383 -3.69 25.27 17.82
N SER A 384 -2.53 24.62 17.99
CA SER A 384 -2.10 23.51 17.12
C SER A 384 -2.94 22.24 17.34
N ALA A 385 -3.34 21.97 18.59
CA ALA A 385 -4.25 20.87 18.92
C ALA A 385 -5.66 21.04 18.31
N THR A 386 -6.12 22.27 18.08
CA THR A 386 -7.42 22.55 17.43
C THR A 386 -7.32 22.69 15.90
N ALA A 387 -6.22 23.24 15.39
CA ALA A 387 -5.98 23.43 13.97
C ALA A 387 -5.81 22.10 13.21
N LEU A 388 -5.19 21.09 13.83
CA LEU A 388 -4.93 19.80 13.19
C LEU A 388 -6.22 19.01 12.89
N PRO A 389 -7.16 18.83 13.83
CA PRO A 389 -8.48 18.24 13.52
C PRO A 389 -9.25 19.00 12.45
N ALA A 390 -9.23 20.34 12.47
CA ALA A 390 -9.94 21.17 11.49
C ALA A 390 -9.39 21.00 10.07
N LEU A 391 -8.06 20.98 9.93
CA LEU A 391 -7.39 20.76 8.66
C LEU A 391 -7.60 19.33 8.13
N ILE A 392 -7.55 18.33 9.01
CA ILE A 392 -7.86 16.95 8.65
C ILE A 392 -9.31 16.84 8.19
N ALA A 393 -10.26 17.46 8.90
CA ALA A 393 -11.67 17.49 8.50
C ALA A 393 -11.85 18.17 7.13
N LEU A 394 -11.14 19.27 6.86
CA LEU A 394 -11.14 19.94 5.56
C LEU A 394 -10.60 19.03 4.45
N VAL A 395 -9.46 18.37 4.64
CA VAL A 395 -8.89 17.47 3.62
C VAL A 395 -9.79 16.27 3.38
N ARG A 396 -10.39 15.71 4.43
CA ARG A 396 -11.40 14.64 4.29
C ARG A 396 -12.61 15.13 3.50
N TRP A 397 -13.11 16.32 3.80
CA TRP A 397 -14.23 16.93 3.07
C TRP A 397 -13.89 17.14 1.59
N VAL A 398 -12.73 17.72 1.27
CA VAL A 398 -12.28 17.91 -0.13
C VAL A 398 -12.10 16.58 -0.84
N SER A 399 -11.52 15.57 -0.18
CA SER A 399 -11.25 14.26 -0.78
C SER A 399 -12.54 13.46 -1.04
N LEU A 400 -13.57 13.62 -0.20
CA LEU A 400 -14.88 12.96 -0.33
C LEU A 400 -15.87 13.70 -1.24
N SER A 401 -15.75 15.02 -1.37
CA SER A 401 -16.73 15.85 -2.11
C SER A 401 -16.61 15.74 -3.63
N ASN A 402 -15.66 14.96 -4.15
CA ASN A 402 -15.29 15.01 -5.57
C ASN A 402 -15.80 13.82 -6.41
N ASP A 403 -16.73 13.03 -5.89
CA ASP A 403 -17.19 11.84 -6.59
C ASP A 403 -18.30 12.07 -7.64
N ASP A 404 -18.88 13.27 -7.83
CA ASP A 404 -19.94 13.40 -8.87
C ASP A 404 -20.27 14.83 -9.42
N LYS A 405 -19.51 15.90 -9.14
CA LYS A 405 -19.82 17.22 -9.74
C LYS A 405 -18.59 17.96 -10.27
N PRO A 406 -18.53 18.31 -11.57
CA PRO A 406 -17.55 19.27 -12.06
C PRO A 406 -17.90 20.63 -11.47
N SER A 407 -17.23 21.00 -10.38
CA SER A 407 -17.39 22.34 -9.80
C SER A 407 -16.80 23.38 -10.75
N GLN A 408 -17.65 24.31 -11.19
CA GLN A 408 -17.28 25.44 -12.03
C GLN A 408 -16.55 26.48 -11.15
N GLY A 409 -15.22 26.57 -11.24
CA GLY A 409 -14.44 27.58 -10.53
C GLY A 409 -12.95 27.56 -10.91
N LEU A 410 -12.20 28.61 -10.53
CA LEU A 410 -10.76 28.75 -10.82
C LEU A 410 -9.92 27.56 -10.29
N LEU A 411 -10.39 26.93 -9.20
CA LEU A 411 -9.78 25.75 -8.58
C LEU A 411 -9.86 24.47 -9.43
N SER A 412 -10.75 24.38 -10.43
CA SER A 412 -10.85 23.21 -11.31
C SER A 412 -9.72 23.14 -12.35
N LYS A 413 -8.96 24.23 -12.53
CA LYS A 413 -7.81 24.30 -13.43
C LYS A 413 -6.50 23.79 -12.81
N LEU A 414 -6.45 23.63 -11.48
CA LEU A 414 -5.26 23.12 -10.81
C LEU A 414 -5.30 21.58 -10.76
N PRO A 415 -4.18 20.89 -11.06
CA PRO A 415 -4.14 19.44 -10.94
C PRO A 415 -4.36 19.04 -9.48
N ILE A 416 -5.30 18.11 -9.25
CA ILE A 416 -5.69 17.62 -7.91
C ILE A 416 -4.48 17.14 -7.10
N SER A 417 -3.48 16.56 -7.77
CA SER A 417 -2.23 16.11 -7.16
C SER A 417 -1.43 17.25 -6.51
N LEU A 418 -1.50 18.47 -7.06
CA LEU A 418 -0.84 19.64 -6.51
C LEU A 418 -1.58 20.15 -5.26
N ILE A 419 -2.90 20.26 -5.32
CA ILE A 419 -3.73 20.67 -4.17
C ILE A 419 -3.55 19.68 -3.02
N ALA A 420 -3.64 18.38 -3.30
CA ALA A 420 -3.41 17.33 -2.32
C ALA A 420 -1.96 17.36 -1.79
N GLY A 421 -0.97 17.67 -2.65
CA GLY A 421 0.42 17.82 -2.24
C GLY A 421 0.65 18.97 -1.27
N VAL A 422 0.10 20.15 -1.56
CA VAL A 422 0.17 21.31 -0.67
C VAL A 422 -0.55 21.02 0.64
N ALA A 423 -1.75 20.44 0.59
CA ALA A 423 -2.51 20.07 1.78
C ALA A 423 -1.77 19.02 2.64
N GLY A 424 -1.21 17.98 2.02
CA GLY A 424 -0.40 16.97 2.69
C GLY A 424 0.86 17.55 3.33
N ALA A 425 1.57 18.45 2.62
CA ALA A 425 2.73 19.14 3.16
C ALA A 425 2.38 20.05 4.35
N LEU A 426 1.23 20.73 4.29
CA LEU A 426 0.74 21.59 5.37
C LEU A 426 0.32 20.77 6.59
N ILE A 427 -0.36 19.63 6.40
CA ILE A 427 -0.66 18.68 7.50
C ILE A 427 0.65 18.18 8.11
N PHE A 428 1.60 17.74 7.29
CA PHE A 428 2.90 17.25 7.78
C PHE A 428 3.64 18.31 8.60
N LEU A 429 3.69 19.55 8.11
CA LEU A 429 4.31 20.66 8.82
C LEU A 429 3.58 20.95 10.14
N LEU A 430 2.26 20.94 10.16
CA LEU A 430 1.47 21.16 11.38
C LEU A 430 1.71 20.06 12.42
N VAL A 431 1.79 18.80 11.98
CA VAL A 431 2.15 17.67 12.85
C VAL A 431 3.56 17.85 13.40
N ALA A 432 4.53 18.22 12.55
CA ALA A 432 5.89 18.51 12.99
C ALA A 432 5.96 19.66 13.98
N LEU A 433 5.19 20.72 13.75
CA LEU A 433 5.09 21.86 14.66
C LEU A 433 4.46 21.46 15.99
N CYS A 434 3.42 20.63 16.00
CA CYS A 434 2.82 20.12 17.23
C CYS A 434 3.87 19.36 18.08
N TRP A 435 4.68 18.50 17.47
CA TRP A 435 5.76 17.80 18.16
C TRP A 435 6.92 18.74 18.55
N GLY A 436 7.25 19.72 17.71
CA GLY A 436 8.28 20.73 18.00
C GLY A 436 7.91 21.62 19.19
N LEU A 437 6.64 22.06 19.26
CA LEU A 437 6.10 22.80 20.41
C LEU A 437 6.17 21.98 21.70
N LEU A 438 5.92 20.66 21.63
CA LEU A 438 6.09 19.77 22.79
C LEU A 438 7.57 19.70 23.24
N VAL A 439 8.51 19.60 22.30
CA VAL A 439 9.96 19.60 22.62
C VAL A 439 10.36 20.89 23.32
N GLN A 440 9.98 22.05 22.78
CA GLN A 440 10.28 23.34 23.37
C GLN A 440 9.56 23.55 24.72
N TYR A 441 8.34 23.04 24.86
CA TYR A 441 7.65 23.04 26.16
C TYR A 441 8.43 22.25 27.21
N VAL A 442 8.88 21.03 26.90
CA VAL A 442 9.68 20.22 27.83
C VAL A 442 11.00 20.90 28.20
N ARG A 443 11.64 21.59 27.24
CA ARG A 443 12.82 22.42 27.48
C ARG A 443 12.53 23.54 28.48
N ILE A 444 11.43 24.29 28.33
CA ILE A 444 11.16 25.52 29.11
C ILE A 444 10.39 25.26 30.42
N ALA A 445 9.76 24.09 30.60
CA ALA A 445 8.84 23.80 31.72
C ALA A 445 9.47 23.65 33.13
N GLY A 446 10.64 24.22 33.41
CA GLY A 446 11.40 24.03 34.66
C GLY A 446 12.72 24.79 34.63
N ASP A 447 13.54 24.64 35.68
CA ASP A 447 14.79 25.40 35.83
C ASP A 447 15.82 25.13 34.72
N ASP A 448 16.44 26.21 34.23
CA ASP A 448 17.44 26.22 33.13
C ASP A 448 18.61 25.22 33.37
N ALA A 449 18.91 24.92 34.64
CA ALA A 449 19.98 23.99 35.03
C ALA A 449 19.74 22.54 34.57
N HIS A 450 18.48 22.16 34.27
CA HIS A 450 18.11 20.77 33.96
C HIS A 450 17.54 20.58 32.54
N ASP A 451 17.62 21.59 31.66
CA ASP A 451 17.14 21.53 30.26
C ASP A 451 17.68 20.34 29.51
N TRP A 452 18.99 20.14 29.63
CA TRP A 452 19.74 19.05 29.04
C TRP A 452 19.25 17.66 29.44
N ALA A 453 19.02 17.47 30.74
CA ALA A 453 18.55 16.19 31.28
C ALA A 453 17.12 15.89 30.81
N ARG A 454 16.25 16.91 30.75
CA ARG A 454 14.88 16.78 30.25
C ARG A 454 14.84 16.44 28.77
N LEU A 455 15.61 17.13 27.95
CA LEU A 455 15.72 16.87 26.51
C LEU A 455 16.34 15.51 26.21
N LEU A 456 17.37 15.11 26.97
CA LEU A 456 17.95 13.77 26.86
C LEU A 456 16.92 12.69 27.22
N GLY A 457 16.20 12.87 28.32
CA GLY A 457 15.12 11.96 28.73
C GLY A 457 14.03 11.83 27.67
N LEU A 458 13.58 12.95 27.08
CA LEU A 458 12.61 12.95 25.98
C LEU A 458 13.15 12.24 24.73
N THR A 459 14.42 12.49 24.38
CA THR A 459 15.07 11.86 23.23
C THR A 459 15.17 10.34 23.40
N VAL A 460 15.60 9.87 24.57
CA VAL A 460 15.70 8.44 24.89
C VAL A 460 14.31 7.79 24.90
N MET A 461 13.33 8.44 25.52
CA MET A 461 11.95 7.94 25.54
C MET A 461 11.38 7.83 24.14
N ALA A 462 11.51 8.87 23.31
CA ALA A 462 11.06 8.86 21.92
C ALA A 462 11.76 7.77 21.09
N ALA A 463 13.07 7.54 21.31
CA ALA A 463 13.81 6.46 20.67
C ALA A 463 13.27 5.08 21.06
N LEU A 464 13.02 4.84 22.36
CA LEU A 464 12.47 3.57 22.85
C LEU A 464 11.08 3.29 22.28
N PHE A 465 10.19 4.29 22.26
CA PHE A 465 8.86 4.16 21.65
C PHE A 465 8.94 3.94 20.14
N SER A 466 9.85 4.62 19.44
CA SER A 466 10.07 4.42 18.00
C SER A 466 10.53 2.99 17.70
N LEU A 467 11.52 2.49 18.44
CA LEU A 467 12.02 1.12 18.30
C LEU A 467 10.96 0.06 18.68
N GLY A 468 10.18 0.32 19.73
CA GLY A 468 9.09 -0.56 20.15
C GLY A 468 7.98 -0.65 19.11
N SER A 469 7.45 0.50 18.67
CA SER A 469 6.40 0.56 17.63
C SER A 469 6.88 0.04 16.27
N GLY A 470 8.18 0.11 15.98
CA GLY A 470 8.75 -0.37 14.72
C GLY A 470 8.61 -1.87 14.50
N LYS A 471 8.53 -2.66 15.57
CA LYS A 471 8.41 -4.13 15.49
C LYS A 471 7.00 -4.63 15.16
N PHE A 472 5.97 -3.80 15.30
CA PHE A 472 4.57 -4.21 15.12
C PHE A 472 4.04 -3.97 13.71
N ILE A 473 4.55 -4.72 12.72
CA ILE A 473 4.21 -4.49 11.30
C ILE A 473 2.71 -4.62 10.97
N GLY A 474 1.97 -5.46 11.71
CA GLY A 474 0.51 -5.60 11.59
C GLY A 474 -0.25 -4.29 11.81
N PHE A 475 0.38 -3.32 12.48
CA PHE A 475 -0.11 -1.96 12.64
C PHE A 475 -0.54 -1.32 11.32
N LEU A 476 0.19 -1.55 10.22
CA LEU A 476 -0.12 -0.95 8.92
C LEU A 476 -1.56 -1.27 8.46
N ASN A 477 -2.01 -2.51 8.68
CA ASN A 477 -3.35 -2.96 8.27
C ASN A 477 -4.40 -2.69 9.36
N LEU A 478 -4.06 -2.83 10.64
CA LEU A 478 -4.98 -2.59 11.75
C LEU A 478 -5.37 -1.12 11.92
N SER A 479 -4.43 -0.23 11.61
CA SER A 479 -4.65 1.22 11.69
C SER A 479 -5.37 1.78 10.47
N SER A 480 -5.61 1.00 9.41
CA SER A 480 -6.27 1.48 8.19
C SER A 480 -7.80 1.35 8.26
N TRP A 481 -8.51 1.94 7.30
CA TRP A 481 -9.96 1.77 7.16
C TRP A 481 -10.35 0.45 6.49
N HIS A 482 -9.36 -0.26 5.94
CA HIS A 482 -9.57 -1.52 5.24
C HIS A 482 -10.28 -2.55 6.14
N SER A 483 -9.83 -2.70 7.39
CA SER A 483 -10.39 -3.67 8.34
C SER A 483 -11.89 -3.44 8.59
N PHE A 484 -12.32 -2.19 8.68
CA PHE A 484 -13.74 -1.84 8.81
C PHE A 484 -14.51 -2.14 7.54
N TYR A 485 -13.97 -1.71 6.39
CA TYR A 485 -14.59 -1.93 5.09
C TYR A 485 -14.79 -3.43 4.82
N ARG A 486 -13.74 -4.23 5.00
CA ARG A 486 -13.74 -5.70 4.94
C ARG A 486 -14.81 -6.31 5.83
N ALA A 487 -14.84 -5.93 7.11
CA ALA A 487 -15.78 -6.52 8.07
C ALA A 487 -17.25 -6.22 7.71
N ARG A 488 -17.54 -5.02 7.18
CA ARG A 488 -18.90 -4.67 6.73
C ARG A 488 -19.27 -5.44 5.46
N LEU A 489 -18.35 -5.60 4.50
CA LEU A 489 -18.57 -6.38 3.29
C LEU A 489 -18.77 -7.87 3.55
N ALA A 490 -17.94 -8.47 4.41
CA ALA A 490 -18.05 -9.86 4.80
C ALA A 490 -19.46 -10.16 5.33
N ARG A 491 -19.95 -9.34 6.27
CA ARG A 491 -21.28 -9.53 6.88
C ARG A 491 -22.43 -9.29 5.90
N ALA A 492 -22.28 -8.35 4.97
CA ALA A 492 -23.31 -8.06 3.98
C ALA A 492 -23.41 -9.14 2.90
N TYR A 493 -22.29 -9.55 2.30
CA TYR A 493 -22.27 -10.45 1.15
C TYR A 493 -22.03 -11.91 1.52
N LEU A 494 -20.92 -12.21 2.20
CA LEU A 494 -20.60 -13.60 2.58
C LEU A 494 -21.44 -14.10 3.75
N GLY A 495 -21.95 -13.19 4.58
CA GLY A 495 -22.98 -13.48 5.58
C GLY A 495 -24.30 -13.93 4.96
N ALA A 496 -24.65 -13.44 3.76
CA ALA A 496 -25.88 -13.82 3.09
C ALA A 496 -25.93 -15.33 2.74
N SER A 497 -24.77 -15.95 2.52
CA SER A 497 -24.65 -17.39 2.29
C SER A 497 -24.36 -18.19 3.56
N ASN A 498 -24.27 -17.55 4.74
CA ASN A 498 -24.00 -18.21 6.01
C ASN A 498 -25.31 -18.62 6.69
N GLY A 499 -25.67 -19.90 6.57
CA GLY A 499 -26.87 -20.51 7.14
C GLY A 499 -27.02 -20.33 8.66
N LEU A 500 -25.91 -20.17 9.38
CA LEU A 500 -25.94 -19.89 10.83
C LEU A 500 -26.67 -18.58 11.15
N ARG A 501 -26.69 -17.62 10.23
CA ARG A 501 -27.44 -16.36 10.40
C ARG A 501 -28.96 -16.58 10.43
N PHE A 502 -29.41 -17.68 9.84
CA PHE A 502 -30.81 -18.00 9.61
C PHE A 502 -31.32 -19.17 10.47
N SER A 503 -30.46 -19.79 11.29
CA SER A 503 -30.77 -20.99 12.08
C SER A 503 -31.40 -20.73 13.46
N GLY A 504 -31.84 -19.50 13.74
CA GLY A 504 -32.33 -19.11 15.07
C GLY A 504 -33.68 -19.76 15.41
N LYS A 505 -33.72 -20.57 16.48
CA LYS A 505 -34.96 -21.25 16.91
C LYS A 505 -35.94 -20.28 17.59
N THR A 506 -35.42 -19.39 18.45
CA THR A 506 -36.22 -18.38 19.17
C THR A 506 -36.13 -17.00 18.53
N ARG A 507 -37.15 -16.14 18.74
CA ARG A 507 -37.16 -14.76 18.23
C ARG A 507 -35.96 -13.94 18.71
N ASN A 508 -35.54 -14.10 19.98
CA ASN A 508 -34.38 -13.39 20.53
C ASN A 508 -33.07 -13.86 19.88
N GLN A 509 -32.91 -15.17 19.65
CA GLN A 509 -31.77 -15.71 18.91
C GLN A 509 -31.77 -15.20 17.46
N ARG A 510 -32.91 -15.24 16.77
CA ARG A 510 -33.05 -14.70 15.40
C ARG A 510 -32.68 -13.23 15.33
N LYS A 511 -33.14 -12.41 16.28
CA LYS A 511 -32.78 -10.98 16.35
C LYS A 511 -31.27 -10.76 16.43
N ARG A 512 -30.55 -11.61 17.16
CA ARG A 512 -29.09 -11.55 17.28
C ARG A 512 -28.39 -12.04 16.02
N LEU A 513 -28.79 -13.20 15.49
CA LEU A 513 -28.17 -13.84 14.33
C LEU A 513 -28.40 -13.06 13.02
N LEU A 514 -29.57 -12.43 12.88
CA LEU A 514 -29.92 -11.58 11.75
C LEU A 514 -29.27 -10.18 11.82
N SER A 515 -28.54 -9.87 12.89
CA SER A 515 -27.85 -8.59 13.02
C SER A 515 -26.59 -8.56 12.14
N VAL A 516 -26.53 -7.57 11.24
CA VAL A 516 -25.38 -7.33 10.36
C VAL A 516 -24.27 -6.58 11.09
N ALA A 517 -24.57 -6.00 12.26
CA ALA A 517 -23.57 -5.41 13.13
C ALA A 517 -22.75 -6.48 13.88
N GLU A 518 -23.32 -7.66 14.13
CA GLU A 518 -22.63 -8.75 14.82
C GLU A 518 -21.85 -9.64 13.85
N THR A 519 -20.64 -10.01 14.25
CA THR A 519 -19.78 -10.96 13.53
C THR A 519 -20.14 -12.38 13.96
N LEU A 520 -20.33 -13.29 13.00
CA LEU A 520 -20.60 -14.69 13.29
C LEU A 520 -19.51 -15.60 12.69
N PRO A 521 -19.22 -16.75 13.32
CA PRO A 521 -18.32 -17.74 12.74
C PRO A 521 -18.80 -18.16 11.35
N GLY A 522 -17.87 -18.27 10.40
CA GLY A 522 -18.17 -18.69 9.02
C GLY A 522 -18.61 -17.57 8.07
N ASP A 523 -18.84 -16.34 8.56
CA ASP A 523 -19.11 -15.18 7.70
C ASP A 523 -17.99 -14.95 6.70
N ASP A 524 -16.74 -15.17 7.09
CA ASP A 524 -15.58 -14.85 6.27
C ASP A 524 -14.60 -16.03 6.25
N PRO A 525 -14.75 -16.98 5.32
CA PRO A 525 -13.82 -18.11 5.20
C PRO A 525 -12.43 -17.64 4.77
N GLY A 526 -11.41 -18.39 5.21
CA GLY A 526 -10.05 -18.28 4.66
C GLY A 526 -10.05 -18.49 3.15
N ILE A 527 -9.18 -17.80 2.42
CA ILE A 527 -9.09 -17.98 0.96
C ILE A 527 -8.65 -19.40 0.60
N GLU A 528 -7.82 -20.00 1.45
CA GLU A 528 -7.35 -21.37 1.34
C GLU A 528 -8.53 -22.33 1.49
N ALA A 529 -9.38 -22.12 2.50
CA ALA A 529 -10.59 -22.94 2.69
C ALA A 529 -11.59 -22.79 1.52
N TYR A 530 -11.65 -21.60 0.90
CA TYR A 530 -12.48 -21.35 -0.27
C TYR A 530 -12.00 -22.10 -1.52
N TYR A 531 -10.69 -22.22 -1.73
CA TYR A 531 -10.12 -22.91 -2.89
C TYR A 531 -9.76 -24.39 -2.65
N ALA A 532 -9.55 -24.82 -1.40
CA ALA A 532 -9.10 -26.17 -1.05
C ALA A 532 -10.00 -27.27 -1.60
N SER A 533 -11.32 -27.19 -1.40
CA SER A 533 -12.24 -28.20 -1.93
C SER A 533 -12.67 -27.87 -3.36
N THR A 534 -12.63 -28.86 -4.27
CA THR A 534 -13.27 -28.75 -5.59
C THR A 534 -14.79 -28.71 -5.44
N THR A 535 -15.36 -27.53 -5.67
CA THR A 535 -16.80 -27.25 -5.69
C THR A 535 -17.34 -27.26 -7.12
N CYS A 536 -18.66 -27.41 -7.29
CA CYS A 536 -19.34 -27.29 -8.59
C CYS A 536 -19.52 -25.83 -9.09
N ALA A 537 -18.90 -24.85 -8.43
CA ALA A 537 -18.87 -23.45 -8.86
C ALA A 537 -18.01 -23.26 -10.13
N PRO A 538 -18.22 -22.18 -10.91
CA PRO A 538 -17.21 -21.70 -11.84
C PRO A 538 -15.90 -21.39 -11.14
N VAL A 539 -14.80 -21.54 -11.89
CA VAL A 539 -13.46 -21.19 -11.43
C VAL A 539 -13.45 -19.68 -11.20
N HIS A 540 -13.49 -19.30 -9.92
CA HIS A 540 -13.53 -17.90 -9.50
C HIS A 540 -12.11 -17.33 -9.49
N LEU A 541 -11.85 -16.41 -10.43
CA LEU A 541 -10.62 -15.64 -10.53
C LEU A 541 -10.82 -14.28 -9.85
N ILE A 542 -10.10 -14.04 -8.75
CA ILE A 542 -10.20 -12.78 -8.00
C ILE A 542 -9.03 -11.90 -8.40
N ASN A 543 -9.32 -10.75 -9.01
CA ASN A 543 -8.28 -9.86 -9.52
C ASN A 543 -8.03 -8.71 -8.54
N ALA A 544 -6.76 -8.42 -8.27
CA ALA A 544 -6.25 -7.29 -7.51
C ALA A 544 -5.04 -6.67 -8.24
N THR A 545 -4.43 -5.66 -7.64
CA THR A 545 -3.20 -5.06 -8.18
C THR A 545 -2.14 -4.97 -7.11
N LEU A 546 -0.95 -5.49 -7.43
CA LEU A 546 0.26 -5.32 -6.65
C LEU A 546 0.83 -3.93 -6.95
N ASN A 547 0.92 -3.06 -5.95
CA ASN A 547 1.48 -1.73 -6.13
C ASN A 547 2.99 -1.79 -6.38
N GLN A 548 3.43 -1.13 -7.44
CA GLN A 548 4.84 -1.09 -7.82
C GLN A 548 5.14 0.22 -8.56
N THR A 549 5.62 1.22 -7.83
CA THR A 549 6.02 2.52 -8.37
C THR A 549 7.54 2.65 -8.54
N VAL A 550 8.30 1.82 -7.83
CA VAL A 550 9.76 1.81 -7.84
C VAL A 550 10.23 0.44 -8.31
N ASP A 551 10.70 0.35 -9.56
CA ASP A 551 11.46 -0.78 -10.06
C ASP A 551 12.68 -0.27 -10.87
N PRO A 552 13.91 -0.64 -10.48
CA PRO A 552 15.11 -0.27 -11.23
C PRO A 552 15.27 -0.98 -12.58
N ALA A 553 14.54 -2.06 -12.86
CA ALA A 553 14.73 -2.93 -14.03
C ALA A 553 13.60 -2.86 -15.08
N GLU A 554 12.49 -2.17 -14.81
CA GLU A 554 11.31 -2.18 -15.69
C GLU A 554 11.29 -1.11 -16.78
N GLN A 555 10.62 -1.44 -17.88
CA GLN A 555 10.48 -0.59 -19.07
C GLN A 555 9.50 0.58 -18.82
N LEU A 556 9.63 1.66 -19.60
CA LEU A 556 8.84 2.91 -19.50
C LEU A 556 7.32 2.70 -19.42
N VAL A 557 6.77 1.70 -20.11
CA VAL A 557 5.31 1.42 -20.15
C VAL A 557 4.79 0.83 -18.83
N GLN A 558 5.60 0.02 -18.13
CA GLN A 558 5.25 -0.51 -16.79
C GLN A 558 5.32 0.60 -15.72
N ARG A 559 6.20 1.58 -15.92
CA ARG A 559 6.34 2.75 -15.03
C ARG A 559 5.10 3.66 -14.99
N ASP A 560 4.32 3.72 -16.07
CA ASP A 560 3.05 4.46 -16.12
C ASP A 560 1.90 3.73 -15.40
N ARG A 561 1.93 2.39 -15.37
CA ARG A 561 0.91 1.56 -14.71
C ARG A 561 1.01 1.62 -13.20
N LYS A 562 2.24 1.77 -12.67
CA LYS A 562 2.55 1.86 -11.23
C LYS A 562 2.03 0.67 -10.41
N GLY A 563 1.92 -0.50 -11.05
CA GLY A 563 1.47 -1.75 -10.43
C GLY A 563 1.40 -2.91 -11.42
N LYS A 564 1.35 -4.12 -10.89
CA LYS A 564 1.22 -5.38 -11.63
C LYS A 564 -0.14 -6.04 -11.40
N PRO A 565 -0.74 -6.66 -12.41
CA PRO A 565 -1.96 -7.43 -12.22
C PRO A 565 -1.64 -8.64 -11.33
N LEU A 566 -2.46 -8.83 -10.30
CA LEU A 566 -2.42 -9.96 -9.39
C LEU A 566 -3.76 -10.69 -9.50
N CYS A 567 -3.74 -11.97 -9.82
CA CYS A 567 -4.93 -12.80 -9.88
C CYS A 567 -4.79 -13.98 -8.92
N LEU A 568 -5.85 -14.25 -8.18
CA LEU A 568 -5.97 -15.44 -7.34
C LEU A 568 -6.80 -16.47 -8.09
N ALA A 569 -6.27 -17.69 -8.12
CA ALA A 569 -6.89 -18.84 -8.75
C ALA A 569 -6.68 -20.09 -7.86
N PRO A 570 -7.53 -21.13 -8.00
CA PRO A 570 -7.24 -22.41 -7.36
C PRO A 570 -5.99 -23.04 -7.99
N SER A 571 -5.06 -23.52 -7.16
CA SER A 571 -3.83 -24.19 -7.62
C SER A 571 -4.01 -25.68 -7.90
N GLY A 572 -5.10 -26.28 -7.42
CA GLY A 572 -5.33 -27.73 -7.44
C GLY A 572 -4.64 -28.50 -6.31
N ALA A 573 -3.90 -27.82 -5.42
CA ALA A 573 -3.33 -28.42 -4.21
C ALA A 573 -4.23 -28.21 -2.99
N ASP A 574 -3.96 -28.94 -1.90
CA ASP A 574 -4.70 -28.83 -0.64
C ASP A 574 -4.02 -27.87 0.36
N GLY A 575 -4.77 -27.45 1.38
CA GLY A 575 -4.27 -26.64 2.49
C GLY A 575 -3.74 -25.27 2.05
N TRP A 576 -2.59 -24.87 2.59
CA TRP A 576 -1.97 -23.56 2.30
C TRP A 576 -1.61 -23.37 0.82
N ALA A 577 -1.27 -24.47 0.14
CA ALA A 577 -0.88 -24.44 -1.26
C ALA A 577 -2.08 -24.33 -2.21
N SER A 578 -3.33 -24.37 -1.72
CA SER A 578 -4.56 -24.35 -2.53
C SER A 578 -4.80 -23.08 -3.35
N VAL A 579 -4.06 -22.02 -3.05
CA VAL A 579 -4.17 -20.73 -3.74
C VAL A 579 -2.95 -20.51 -4.62
N SER A 580 -3.21 -20.26 -5.90
CA SER A 580 -2.22 -19.81 -6.88
C SER A 580 -2.26 -18.30 -6.99
N TYR A 581 -1.08 -17.66 -6.89
CA TYR A 581 -0.93 -16.22 -7.01
C TYR A 581 -0.29 -15.89 -8.36
N ILE A 582 -1.11 -15.50 -9.33
CA ILE A 582 -0.66 -15.21 -10.70
C ILE A 582 -0.30 -13.72 -10.78
N ILE A 583 0.98 -13.42 -10.92
CA ILE A 583 1.51 -12.05 -10.98
C ILE A 583 2.04 -11.80 -12.39
N ASP A 584 1.43 -10.84 -13.09
CA ASP A 584 1.79 -10.50 -14.48
C ASP A 584 1.78 -11.72 -15.42
N GLY A 585 0.80 -12.62 -15.23
CA GLY A 585 0.62 -13.82 -16.04
C GLY A 585 1.43 -15.05 -15.59
N GLU A 586 2.35 -14.89 -14.64
CA GLU A 586 3.15 -16.00 -14.12
C GLU A 586 2.60 -16.50 -12.77
N PRO A 587 2.18 -17.77 -12.65
CA PRO A 587 1.82 -18.37 -11.37
C PRO A 587 3.00 -18.38 -10.42
N ARG A 588 2.75 -18.02 -9.16
CA ARG A 588 3.75 -17.99 -8.11
C ARG A 588 3.25 -18.70 -6.87
N GLN A 589 4.11 -19.53 -6.29
CA GLN A 589 3.88 -20.11 -4.97
C GLN A 589 4.51 -19.25 -3.88
N ARG A 590 3.91 -19.30 -2.70
CA ARG A 590 4.41 -18.63 -1.50
C ARG A 590 5.11 -19.63 -0.59
N ALA A 591 6.14 -19.15 0.09
CA ALA A 591 6.74 -19.88 1.19
C ALA A 591 5.72 -20.06 2.33
N THR A 592 5.95 -21.07 3.17
CA THR A 592 5.20 -21.26 4.40
C THR A 592 5.45 -20.07 5.33
N PRO A 593 4.40 -19.36 5.79
CA PRO A 593 4.58 -18.23 6.68
C PRO A 593 5.16 -18.67 8.04
N PRO A 594 5.89 -17.79 8.74
CA PRO A 594 6.27 -18.03 10.12
C PRO A 594 5.05 -18.10 11.03
N ASP A 595 5.12 -18.91 12.09
CA ASP A 595 4.01 -19.14 13.05
C ASP A 595 3.61 -17.88 13.85
N CYS A 596 4.43 -16.83 13.84
CA CYS A 596 4.22 -15.62 14.63
C CYS A 596 4.05 -14.37 13.76
N GLY A 597 3.02 -13.58 14.10
CA GLY A 597 2.76 -12.27 13.51
C GLY A 597 1.43 -12.21 12.74
N GLU A 598 0.61 -11.23 13.09
CA GLU A 598 -0.72 -11.05 12.50
C GLU A 598 -0.69 -10.86 10.98
N ILE A 599 0.33 -10.20 10.44
CA ILE A 599 0.45 -9.94 9.00
C ILE A 599 0.73 -11.22 8.18
N TYR A 600 1.23 -12.28 8.83
CA TYR A 600 1.55 -13.56 8.18
C TYR A 600 0.38 -14.53 8.18
N GLN A 601 -0.70 -14.21 8.90
CA GLN A 601 -1.92 -15.01 8.91
C GLN A 601 -2.57 -15.02 7.51
N PRO A 602 -3.24 -16.13 7.13
CA PRO A 602 -3.98 -16.22 5.87
C PRO A 602 -4.98 -15.08 5.73
N LEU A 603 -4.99 -14.45 4.56
CA LEU A 603 -5.97 -13.43 4.25
C LEU A 603 -7.29 -14.11 3.88
N THR A 604 -8.37 -13.73 4.55
CA THR A 604 -9.72 -14.24 4.28
C THR A 604 -10.24 -13.84 2.90
N LEU A 605 -11.27 -14.52 2.39
CA LEU A 605 -11.93 -14.19 1.14
C LEU A 605 -12.42 -12.73 1.10
N ALA A 606 -13.08 -12.22 2.15
CA ALA A 606 -13.52 -10.83 2.15
C ALA A 606 -12.35 -9.84 2.14
N HIS A 607 -11.19 -10.20 2.69
CA HIS A 607 -9.99 -9.36 2.65
C HIS A 607 -9.55 -9.10 1.21
N TRP A 608 -9.47 -10.16 0.43
CA TRP A 608 -9.08 -10.09 -0.97
C TRP A 608 -10.03 -9.27 -1.81
N VAL A 609 -11.32 -9.53 -1.61
CA VAL A 609 -12.38 -8.84 -2.34
C VAL A 609 -12.45 -7.37 -1.93
N ALA A 610 -12.32 -7.05 -0.64
CA ALA A 610 -12.24 -5.67 -0.15
C ALA A 610 -11.00 -4.95 -0.70
N THR A 611 -9.88 -5.65 -0.85
CA THR A 611 -8.63 -5.09 -1.40
C THR A 611 -8.81 -4.80 -2.88
N SER A 612 -9.41 -5.73 -3.63
CA SER A 612 -9.82 -5.53 -5.03
C SER A 612 -10.80 -4.36 -5.19
N GLY A 613 -11.61 -4.08 -4.17
CA GLY A 613 -12.58 -2.99 -4.15
C GLY A 613 -12.15 -1.67 -3.55
N ALA A 614 -10.91 -1.56 -3.05
CA ALA A 614 -10.37 -0.37 -2.40
C ALA A 614 -10.28 0.84 -3.36
N ALA A 615 -11.36 1.62 -3.45
CA ALA A 615 -11.45 2.75 -4.39
C ALA A 615 -10.58 3.96 -4.01
N VAL A 616 -10.29 4.15 -2.72
CA VAL A 616 -9.45 5.23 -2.19
C VAL A 616 -8.28 4.64 -1.41
N SER A 617 -7.08 4.81 -1.93
CA SER A 617 -5.84 4.32 -1.31
C SER A 617 -4.67 5.25 -1.64
N THR A 618 -3.56 5.08 -0.93
CA THR A 618 -2.27 5.76 -1.17
C THR A 618 -1.65 5.31 -2.50
N GLY A 619 -1.83 4.04 -2.87
CA GLY A 619 -1.55 3.50 -4.19
C GLY A 619 -2.83 3.37 -5.03
N LEU A 620 -3.02 4.26 -6.01
CA LEU A 620 -4.15 4.30 -6.96
C LEU A 620 -3.71 3.92 -8.39
N GLY A 621 -2.73 3.01 -8.52
CA GLY A 621 -2.13 2.65 -9.80
C GLY A 621 -1.60 3.89 -10.54
N ARG A 622 -2.02 4.09 -11.79
CA ARG A 622 -1.62 5.25 -12.62
C ARG A 622 -1.83 6.61 -11.95
N ALA A 623 -2.91 6.78 -11.18
CA ALA A 623 -3.25 8.03 -10.50
C ALA A 623 -2.44 8.27 -9.22
N THR A 624 -1.57 7.34 -8.83
CA THR A 624 -0.68 7.48 -7.67
C THR A 624 0.25 8.68 -7.84
N SER A 625 0.21 9.61 -6.90
CA SER A 625 1.09 10.77 -6.85
C SER A 625 1.59 10.98 -5.43
N LEU A 626 2.77 11.59 -5.27
CA LEU A 626 3.32 11.93 -3.96
C LEU A 626 2.32 12.74 -3.13
N GLY A 627 1.68 13.74 -3.74
CA GLY A 627 0.77 14.64 -3.04
C GLY A 627 -0.51 13.96 -2.55
N THR A 628 -1.15 13.15 -3.39
CA THR A 628 -2.34 12.39 -2.98
C THR A 628 -2.01 11.33 -1.93
N SER A 629 -0.86 10.66 -2.05
CA SER A 629 -0.44 9.65 -1.07
C SER A 629 -0.14 10.24 0.30
N LEU A 630 0.54 11.40 0.33
CA LEU A 630 0.84 12.11 1.56
C LEU A 630 -0.44 12.56 2.27
N ALA A 631 -1.38 13.17 1.53
CA ALA A 631 -2.65 13.63 2.10
C ALA A 631 -3.52 12.47 2.62
N LEU A 632 -3.68 11.39 1.84
CA LEU A 632 -4.48 10.23 2.24
C LEU A 632 -3.83 9.46 3.39
N GLY A 633 -2.49 9.33 3.40
CA GLY A 633 -1.78 8.66 4.47
C GLY A 633 -1.83 9.43 5.78
N LEU A 634 -1.62 10.75 5.77
CA LEU A 634 -1.70 11.58 6.99
C LEU A 634 -3.13 11.69 7.53
N THR A 635 -4.15 11.74 6.68
CA THR A 635 -5.55 11.71 7.13
C THR A 635 -6.07 10.30 7.46
N ASN A 636 -5.21 9.29 7.26
CA ASN A 636 -5.46 7.87 7.42
C ASN A 636 -6.65 7.34 6.60
N MET A 637 -6.87 7.90 5.41
CA MET A 637 -7.83 7.42 4.41
C MET A 637 -7.19 6.34 3.55
N ARG A 638 -6.92 5.19 4.15
CA ARG A 638 -6.18 4.08 3.53
C ARG A 638 -7.05 2.83 3.47
N LEU A 639 -7.34 2.34 2.26
CA LEU A 639 -8.03 1.07 2.02
C LEU A 639 -7.11 -0.01 1.40
N GLY A 640 -5.86 0.34 1.07
CA GLY A 640 -4.86 -0.64 0.65
C GLY A 640 -4.43 -1.55 1.80
N THR A 641 -3.89 -2.70 1.45
CA THR A 641 -3.38 -3.69 2.40
C THR A 641 -1.90 -3.93 2.16
N TRP A 642 -1.14 -4.04 3.23
CA TRP A 642 0.22 -4.56 3.23
C TRP A 642 0.24 -6.07 3.46
N TRP A 643 1.05 -6.77 2.67
CA TRP A 643 1.13 -8.22 2.69
C TRP A 643 2.61 -8.67 2.62
N PRO A 644 3.02 -9.78 3.28
CA PRO A 644 4.34 -10.42 3.11
C PRO A 644 4.70 -10.90 1.69
N ALA A 645 5.72 -10.32 1.07
CA ALA A 645 6.17 -10.63 -0.30
C ALA A 645 6.94 -11.97 -0.40
N ASP A 646 6.39 -13.02 0.20
CA ASP A 646 6.97 -14.36 0.37
C ASP A 646 6.86 -15.23 -0.88
N VAL A 647 6.75 -14.60 -2.05
CA VAL A 647 6.81 -15.29 -3.34
C VAL A 647 8.21 -15.86 -3.53
N LEU A 648 8.28 -17.17 -3.75
CA LEU A 648 9.54 -17.87 -4.01
C LEU A 648 10.17 -17.32 -5.30
N GLN A 649 11.42 -16.88 -5.23
CA GLN A 649 12.21 -16.50 -6.41
C GLN A 649 13.14 -17.65 -6.81
N ASN A 650 13.47 -17.73 -8.10
CA ASN A 650 14.23 -18.83 -8.72
C ASN A 650 15.41 -19.30 -7.85
N GLY A 651 15.33 -20.53 -7.34
CA GLY A 651 16.36 -21.15 -6.48
C GLY A 651 16.07 -21.14 -4.97
N GLU A 652 15.06 -20.39 -4.50
CA GLU A 652 14.61 -20.43 -3.10
C GLU A 652 13.81 -21.71 -2.83
N LYS A 653 14.16 -22.42 -1.75
CA LYS A 653 13.44 -23.63 -1.32
C LYS A 653 12.15 -23.25 -0.56
N LEU A 654 11.13 -24.11 -0.66
CA LEU A 654 9.88 -24.04 0.11
C LEU A 654 10.12 -24.02 1.63
N THR A 655 11.21 -24.62 2.10
CA THR A 655 11.55 -24.77 3.53
C THR A 655 12.85 -24.03 3.87
N GLY A 656 12.77 -23.06 4.78
CA GLY A 656 13.92 -22.32 5.33
C GLY A 656 13.62 -20.86 5.69
N THR A 657 14.41 -20.28 6.59
CA THR A 657 14.37 -18.84 6.89
C THR A 657 14.92 -18.06 5.71
N ARG A 658 14.06 -17.30 5.03
CA ARG A 658 14.44 -16.45 3.89
C ARG A 658 15.40 -15.34 4.31
N ALA A 659 16.37 -15.03 3.47
CA ALA A 659 17.17 -13.83 3.64
C ALA A 659 16.27 -12.60 3.47
N SER A 660 16.21 -11.74 4.49
CA SER A 660 15.46 -10.49 4.43
C SER A 660 15.99 -9.63 3.28
N ARG A 661 15.07 -9.14 2.43
CA ARG A 661 15.34 -8.18 1.36
C ARG A 661 15.47 -6.76 1.90
N ASP A 662 15.12 -6.56 3.17
CA ASP A 662 15.22 -5.29 3.86
C ASP A 662 16.58 -5.13 4.54
N SER A 663 17.11 -3.92 4.52
CA SER A 663 18.35 -3.56 5.21
C SER A 663 18.17 -3.62 6.73
N LEU A 664 19.27 -3.75 7.47
CA LEU A 664 19.25 -3.77 8.95
C LEU A 664 18.55 -2.54 9.56
N ARG A 665 18.68 -1.37 8.92
CA ARG A 665 18.01 -0.14 9.34
C ARG A 665 16.50 -0.23 9.17
N GLU A 666 16.05 -0.73 8.01
CA GLU A 666 14.62 -0.92 7.73
C GLU A 666 14.00 -1.92 8.70
N ARG A 667 14.71 -3.00 9.03
CA ARG A 667 14.27 -4.02 9.99
C ARG A 667 14.13 -3.53 11.44
N SER A 668 14.85 -2.46 11.81
CA SER A 668 14.79 -1.91 13.16
C SER A 668 13.56 -1.00 13.38
N LEU A 669 13.05 -0.41 12.30
CA LEU A 669 11.90 0.50 12.29
C LEU A 669 10.94 0.13 11.15
N THR A 670 10.57 -1.15 11.07
CA THR A 670 9.86 -1.73 9.93
C THR A 670 8.54 -1.00 9.70
N SER A 671 7.71 -0.87 10.73
CA SER A 671 6.40 -0.21 10.63
C SER A 671 6.51 1.24 10.13
N GLN A 672 7.48 2.01 10.62
CA GLN A 672 7.66 3.40 10.20
C GLN A 672 8.24 3.50 8.78
N HIS A 673 9.16 2.62 8.39
CA HIS A 673 9.72 2.62 7.03
C HIS A 673 8.64 2.30 5.99
N TYR A 674 7.82 1.27 6.21
CA TYR A 674 6.73 0.94 5.29
C TYR A 674 5.62 1.99 5.29
N LEU A 675 5.33 2.61 6.43
CA LEU A 675 4.41 3.76 6.47
C LEU A 675 4.97 4.97 5.73
N PHE A 676 6.28 5.23 5.82
CA PHE A 676 6.96 6.27 5.06
C PHE A 676 6.94 5.99 3.55
N TYR A 677 7.18 4.74 3.14
CA TYR A 677 7.02 4.30 1.76
C TYR A 677 5.59 4.50 1.26
N GLU A 678 4.60 4.23 2.10
CA GLU A 678 3.21 4.51 1.79
C GLU A 678 2.96 6.01 1.60
N LEU A 679 3.37 6.85 2.55
CA LEU A 679 3.21 8.31 2.51
C LEU A 679 3.90 8.96 1.31
N THR A 680 5.04 8.40 0.88
CA THR A 680 5.84 8.91 -0.24
C THR A 680 5.51 8.27 -1.59
N ALA A 681 4.50 7.40 -1.64
CA ALA A 681 4.09 6.66 -2.84
C ALA A 681 5.22 5.77 -3.43
N GLN A 682 6.07 5.20 -2.58
CA GLN A 682 7.19 4.33 -2.94
C GLN A 682 6.87 2.86 -2.69
N PHE A 683 6.24 2.22 -3.67
CA PHE A 683 5.90 0.81 -3.62
C PHE A 683 6.91 0.01 -4.45
N HIS A 684 7.56 -0.97 -3.82
CA HIS A 684 8.67 -1.72 -4.42
C HIS A 684 8.25 -3.07 -5.02
N GLY A 685 6.94 -3.36 -5.08
CA GLY A 685 6.45 -4.68 -5.50
C GLY A 685 7.08 -5.80 -4.67
N LEU A 686 7.58 -6.83 -5.35
CA LEU A 686 8.19 -8.01 -4.72
C LEU A 686 9.66 -7.80 -4.30
N ASN A 687 10.25 -6.63 -4.52
CA ASN A 687 11.67 -6.40 -4.25
C ASN A 687 12.01 -6.18 -2.76
N ARG A 688 11.00 -6.18 -1.88
CA ARG A 688 11.10 -5.99 -0.42
C ARG A 688 10.42 -7.14 0.32
N ASP A 689 10.52 -7.16 1.65
CA ASP A 689 9.89 -8.20 2.46
C ASP A 689 8.36 -8.07 2.52
N PHE A 690 7.82 -6.86 2.36
CA PHE A 690 6.38 -6.61 2.30
C PHE A 690 6.00 -5.82 1.05
N SER A 691 4.84 -6.14 0.48
CA SER A 691 4.26 -5.48 -0.68
C SER A 691 2.88 -4.90 -0.36
N SER A 692 2.55 -3.78 -1.01
CA SER A 692 1.20 -3.19 -0.91
C SER A 692 0.33 -3.70 -2.07
N ILE A 693 -0.94 -3.99 -1.78
CA ILE A 693 -1.93 -4.44 -2.75
C ILE A 693 -3.17 -3.55 -2.65
N CYS A 694 -3.77 -3.25 -3.79
CA CYS A 694 -4.96 -2.42 -3.88
C CYS A 694 -5.89 -2.85 -5.02
N ARG A 695 -6.87 -1.99 -5.30
CA ARG A 695 -7.83 -2.15 -6.40
C ARG A 695 -7.14 -2.23 -7.75
N THR A 696 -7.66 -3.12 -8.60
CA THR A 696 -7.34 -3.15 -10.02
C THR A 696 -7.92 -1.92 -10.71
N VAL A 697 -7.04 -1.01 -11.12
CA VAL A 697 -7.41 0.07 -12.04
C VAL A 697 -7.45 -0.58 -13.43
N ALA A 698 -8.66 -0.87 -13.91
CA ALA A 698 -8.84 -1.31 -15.28
C ALA A 698 -8.12 -0.31 -16.20
N ILE A 699 -7.18 -0.82 -17.00
CA ILE A 699 -6.53 -0.05 -18.06
C ILE A 699 -7.62 0.21 -19.10
N SER A 700 -8.41 1.26 -18.88
CA SER A 700 -9.25 1.85 -19.91
C SER A 700 -8.32 2.58 -20.87
N LYS A 701 -7.75 1.81 -21.80
CA LYS A 701 -7.45 2.24 -23.17
C LYS A 701 -7.61 0.99 -24.03
N THR A 702 -8.83 0.77 -24.50
CA THR A 702 -8.97 0.26 -25.86
C THR A 702 -8.08 1.14 -26.75
N PRO A 703 -7.16 0.58 -27.54
CA PRO A 703 -6.73 1.29 -28.73
C PRO A 703 -8.03 1.58 -29.46
N ARG A 704 -8.33 2.84 -29.78
CA ARG A 704 -9.26 3.09 -30.88
C ARG A 704 -8.69 2.28 -32.03
N ALA A 705 -9.36 1.19 -32.40
CA ALA A 705 -9.19 0.61 -33.71
C ALA A 705 -9.47 1.78 -34.66
N THR A 706 -8.40 2.36 -35.20
CA THR A 706 -8.50 3.23 -36.36
C THR A 706 -9.04 2.33 -37.46
N SER A 707 -10.32 2.52 -37.74
CA SER A 707 -10.97 2.09 -38.98
C SER A 707 -10.18 2.58 -40.19
#